data_AF-A0A8T9S325-F1
#
_entry.id   AF-A0A8T9S325-F1
#
_cell.length_a   1.000
_cell.length_b   1.000
_cell.length_c   1.000
_cell.angle_alpha   90.00
_cell.angle_beta   90.00
_cell.angle_gamma   90.00
#
_symmetry.space_group_name_H-M   'P 1'
#
loop_
_entity.id
_entity.type
_entity.pdbx_description
1 polymer ?
#
loop_
_entity_poly.entity_id
_entity_poly.type
_entity_poly.pdbx_seq_one_letter_code
_entity_poly.pdbx_strand_id
1 'polypeptide(L)'
;MAAEENPTAPQAGGADASAEDRMTILQRRLAEIQGRAASTETPTPGTSQTELPAQGTPALPESEPAGAGTAEAAPEAPAAPAPGSAPAPGTPEAAAAAETATHVPDSVTPDGHDMSAPQARAVAHYGAEMAATAEAPVATPEPEALPAQEQIASATPAPIADPETSLSGTGEAASVEDAALAPTVALHAAEDLESAPEGVAHLTTSEETPLNAAPADVAAIEAGQEPTGDAGTAEGGEAEAAELAVPDFTSLDLPAQAAYLVGLIRRPDARRHRKQIQDLTRQYEANVGLARSAARQKFAEGGEGAEAFAFQQPEGHQELNKALQEFRENRAKDARAEDASRADNLVKKRQLLDQLRGLVEAAETKDSSAKLKALQAEWKATGAVPQSDSQSIWDTYHGLLDIYYSKQGQFLQMKDLDRRRNLEAKEALIKRAEALAQAPGINKALDELTKLHEDWKNIGPVPNDQREPLWQRFIAASDVLHQRRKEFVDQRSTQEKANLVVKQALLERVLPFATFETDRVNLWRSKTDELQEIKAEWEAAGLVPRAQADALNKQYWAAYKAFFNRKNDFFKSLDNEKSANVKAKQALIDQAEEAQNNPDHDAARQVIIRVQKEWKDVGRVPDKLADKLWHRFRAACDAVFERPKQEARQREEKVQQASVEQTAHLDKIAEQVNTLTADSPGSLEGFREILTGWATEFDPTDDQPTRGTADRSEEQLLSLLGKYLDHVPGLSYEDRTNLLFQTEVARLKARPHAQQQLTRKEMALRKEINELENDAATLQTNLDFFARSKNANQLREEYQGRIAEGQKRIEALKKQLKMIRS
;
A
#
# COMPACT_ATOMS: atom_id res chain seq x y z
N MET A 1 49.87 -30.49 35.12
CA MET A 1 50.70 -30.82 36.30
C MET A 1 49.86 -30.56 37.54
N ALA A 2 49.91 -31.45 38.54
CA ALA A 2 49.11 -31.44 39.78
C ALA A 2 47.58 -31.59 39.56
N ALA A 3 46.84 -32.40 40.33
CA ALA A 3 47.25 -33.39 41.33
C ALA A 3 46.24 -34.54 41.46
N GLU A 4 46.72 -35.69 41.94
CA GLU A 4 45.93 -36.77 42.57
C GLU A 4 45.69 -36.39 44.07
N GLU A 5 44.94 -37.04 44.95
CA GLU A 5 44.56 -38.46 45.20
C GLU A 5 43.09 -38.50 45.73
N ASN A 6 42.23 -39.51 45.47
CA ASN A 6 42.14 -40.87 46.06
C ASN A 6 41.80 -40.90 47.59
N PRO A 7 41.21 -41.96 48.21
CA PRO A 7 40.57 -43.17 47.67
C PRO A 7 39.20 -43.56 48.30
N THR A 8 38.55 -44.62 47.79
CA THR A 8 38.06 -45.82 48.55
C THR A 8 36.99 -46.59 47.76
N ALA A 9 37.16 -47.92 47.65
CA ALA A 9 36.16 -48.88 47.18
C ALA A 9 36.15 -50.12 48.11
N PRO A 10 35.18 -51.03 47.96
CA PRO A 10 35.60 -52.40 47.63
C PRO A 10 34.68 -53.18 46.66
N GLN A 11 35.32 -54.01 45.82
CA GLN A 11 35.00 -55.42 45.46
C GLN A 11 33.52 -55.92 45.41
N ALA A 12 33.09 -56.74 44.44
CA ALA A 12 33.76 -57.35 43.27
C ALA A 12 32.76 -58.09 42.34
N GLY A 13 33.21 -58.44 41.12
CA GLY A 13 32.86 -59.71 40.47
C GLY A 13 31.94 -59.69 39.23
N GLY A 14 32.45 -60.23 38.11
CA GLY A 14 31.65 -61.12 37.24
C GLY A 14 31.37 -60.73 35.78
N ALA A 15 32.24 -61.20 34.88
CA ALA A 15 31.96 -61.71 33.52
C ALA A 15 31.41 -60.80 32.39
N ASP A 16 31.86 -61.11 31.16
CA ASP A 16 31.33 -60.62 29.89
C ASP A 16 29.89 -61.08 29.61
N ALA A 17 29.10 -60.22 28.94
CA ALA A 17 27.91 -60.63 28.20
C ALA A 17 27.63 -59.72 26.99
N SER A 18 27.74 -60.31 25.79
CA SER A 18 27.08 -59.94 24.52
C SER A 18 26.78 -58.46 24.20
N ALA A 19 27.37 -57.95 23.11
CA ALA A 19 26.77 -56.84 22.38
C ALA A 19 25.45 -57.28 21.72
N GLU A 20 24.33 -56.66 22.06
CA GLU A 20 23.04 -56.90 21.37
C GLU A 20 23.06 -56.30 19.95
N ASP A 21 22.60 -57.07 18.96
CA ASP A 21 22.61 -56.65 17.56
C ASP A 21 21.56 -55.54 17.30
N ARG A 22 21.96 -54.54 16.51
CA ARG A 22 21.15 -53.37 16.14
C ARG A 22 19.87 -53.74 15.40
N MET A 23 19.85 -54.87 14.67
CA MET A 23 18.65 -55.41 14.05
C MET A 23 17.54 -55.72 15.08
N THR A 24 17.90 -56.27 16.23
CA THR A 24 16.96 -56.60 17.32
C THR A 24 16.27 -55.36 17.88
N ILE A 25 17.03 -54.27 18.04
CA ILE A 25 16.53 -52.97 18.52
C ILE A 25 15.55 -52.36 17.51
N LEU A 26 15.86 -52.45 16.22
CA LEU A 26 14.99 -51.96 15.14
C LEU A 26 13.71 -52.78 15.01
N GLN A 27 13.78 -54.11 15.07
CA GLN A 27 12.58 -54.98 15.05
C GLN A 27 11.65 -54.70 16.24
N ARG A 28 12.21 -54.50 17.43
CA ARG A 28 11.43 -54.14 18.64
C ARG A 28 10.71 -52.80 18.47
N ARG A 29 11.37 -51.78 17.93
CA ARG A 29 10.77 -50.47 17.61
C ARG A 29 9.70 -50.56 16.52
N LEU A 30 9.88 -51.43 15.53
CA LEU A 30 8.93 -51.59 14.42
C LEU A 30 7.62 -52.25 14.90
N ALA A 31 7.72 -53.21 15.83
CA ALA A 31 6.56 -53.81 16.50
C ALA A 31 5.76 -52.80 17.35
N GLU A 32 6.42 -51.92 18.12
CA GLU A 32 5.75 -50.85 18.87
C GLU A 32 4.98 -49.88 17.98
N ILE A 33 5.48 -49.60 16.77
CA ILE A 33 4.82 -48.73 15.80
C ILE A 33 3.61 -49.42 15.16
N GLN A 34 3.73 -50.69 14.77
CA GLN A 34 2.61 -51.45 14.19
C GLN A 34 1.47 -51.67 15.19
N GLY A 35 1.77 -51.92 16.47
CA GLY A 35 0.77 -52.02 17.53
C GLY A 35 -0.02 -50.73 17.79
N ARG A 36 0.45 -49.58 17.30
CA ARG A 36 -0.18 -48.26 17.51
C ARG A 36 -1.05 -47.78 16.33
N ALA A 37 -1.08 -48.51 15.22
CA ALA A 37 -1.82 -48.14 14.01
C ALA A 37 -3.22 -48.78 13.89
N ALA A 38 -3.52 -49.81 14.69
CA ALA A 38 -4.75 -50.61 14.57
C ALA A 38 -5.87 -50.15 15.53
N SER A 39 -6.36 -48.91 15.40
CA SER A 39 -7.51 -48.39 16.18
C SER A 39 -8.18 -47.16 15.55
N THR A 40 -8.81 -47.33 14.38
CA THR A 40 -9.67 -46.29 13.76
C THR A 40 -10.83 -46.90 12.99
N GLU A 41 -12.03 -46.85 13.57
CA GLU A 41 -13.32 -47.06 12.91
C GLU A 41 -14.33 -45.98 13.35
N THR A 42 -15.45 -45.86 12.63
CA THR A 42 -16.47 -44.78 12.74
C THR A 42 -17.88 -45.42 12.60
N PRO A 43 -19.02 -44.70 12.77
CA PRO A 43 -19.34 -43.49 13.55
C PRO A 43 -20.66 -43.56 14.38
N THR A 44 -20.78 -42.78 15.48
CA THR A 44 -22.05 -42.29 16.14
C THR A 44 -23.09 -43.34 16.64
N PRO A 45 -24.19 -42.96 17.36
CA PRO A 45 -24.46 -41.79 18.22
C PRO A 45 -24.82 -42.20 19.69
N GLY A 46 -25.17 -41.26 20.59
CA GLY A 46 -26.03 -41.59 21.76
C GLY A 46 -25.78 -40.89 23.10
N THR A 47 -26.80 -40.16 23.54
CA THR A 47 -27.13 -39.50 24.82
C THR A 47 -26.77 -40.22 26.16
N SER A 48 -26.37 -39.44 27.20
CA SER A 48 -26.99 -39.38 28.57
C SER A 48 -26.08 -39.43 29.83
N GLN A 49 -26.25 -38.39 30.67
CA GLN A 49 -26.44 -38.41 32.15
C GLN A 49 -25.30 -38.61 33.21
N THR A 50 -25.24 -37.60 34.12
CA THR A 50 -25.26 -37.73 35.62
C THR A 50 -23.97 -37.68 36.48
N GLU A 51 -23.80 -36.51 37.13
CA GLU A 51 -23.42 -36.21 38.55
C GLU A 51 -22.05 -36.53 39.20
N LEU A 52 -21.37 -35.42 39.62
CA LEU A 52 -20.82 -35.13 40.98
C LEU A 52 -19.67 -36.00 41.58
N PRO A 53 -19.02 -35.59 42.71
CA PRO A 53 -19.11 -34.33 43.48
C PRO A 53 -17.81 -33.49 43.54
N ALA A 54 -17.78 -32.44 44.37
CA ALA A 54 -16.69 -31.47 44.54
C ALA A 54 -16.25 -31.31 46.01
N GLN A 55 -15.20 -30.49 46.28
CA GLN A 55 -14.87 -29.68 47.49
C GLN A 55 -13.33 -29.52 47.64
N GLY A 56 -12.77 -28.42 48.17
CA GLY A 56 -13.36 -27.10 48.48
C GLY A 56 -12.55 -26.21 49.44
N THR A 57 -12.96 -24.93 49.57
CA THR A 57 -12.76 -23.98 50.72
C THR A 57 -11.33 -23.51 51.12
N PRO A 58 -11.14 -22.38 51.87
CA PRO A 58 -12.06 -21.30 52.34
C PRO A 58 -11.75 -19.93 51.60
N ALA A 59 -11.79 -18.66 52.07
CA ALA A 59 -11.99 -17.97 53.37
C ALA A 59 -12.44 -16.48 53.21
N LEU A 60 -12.49 -15.69 54.31
CA LEU A 60 -12.86 -14.24 54.49
C LEU A 60 -12.08 -13.66 55.72
N PRO A 61 -12.21 -12.38 56.20
CA PRO A 61 -13.03 -11.19 55.82
C PRO A 61 -12.13 -9.89 55.62
N GLU A 62 -12.40 -8.58 55.89
CA GLU A 62 -13.52 -7.77 56.44
C GLU A 62 -13.41 -6.23 56.13
N SER A 63 -14.41 -5.42 56.56
CA SER A 63 -14.43 -3.98 56.98
C SER A 63 -13.90 -2.81 56.12
N GLU A 64 -14.83 -1.98 55.59
CA GLU A 64 -15.06 -0.50 55.73
C GLU A 64 -13.93 0.58 55.89
N PRO A 65 -14.20 1.91 55.72
CA PRO A 65 -15.19 2.63 54.87
C PRO A 65 -14.68 3.97 54.22
N ALA A 66 -15.44 4.56 53.26
CA ALA A 66 -15.55 6.02 53.00
C ALA A 66 -16.63 6.36 51.92
N GLY A 67 -17.28 7.54 51.99
CA GLY A 67 -18.29 8.04 51.02
C GLY A 67 -18.08 9.53 50.67
N ALA A 68 -19.04 10.34 50.20
CA ALA A 68 -20.38 10.20 49.56
C ALA A 68 -20.88 11.63 49.16
N GLY A 69 -21.90 11.89 48.31
CA GLY A 69 -22.64 11.05 47.36
C GLY A 69 -22.43 11.55 45.91
N THR A 70 -23.33 12.23 45.19
CA THR A 70 -24.77 12.62 45.33
C THR A 70 -25.21 13.34 44.03
N ALA A 71 -26.49 13.52 43.61
CA ALA A 71 -27.70 12.67 43.56
C ALA A 71 -28.94 13.53 43.17
N GLU A 72 -29.66 13.26 42.05
CA GLU A 72 -31.06 13.71 41.88
C GLU A 72 -31.87 12.92 40.80
N ALA A 73 -33.13 12.61 41.15
CA ALA A 73 -34.34 12.29 40.34
C ALA A 73 -34.41 11.17 39.24
N ALA A 74 -35.61 10.59 39.19
CA ALA A 74 -36.23 9.69 38.18
C ALA A 74 -37.74 10.10 38.10
N PRO A 75 -38.75 9.34 37.58
CA PRO A 75 -38.76 8.03 36.89
C PRO A 75 -39.70 7.94 35.65
N GLU A 76 -39.83 6.74 35.03
CA GLU A 76 -41.08 5.97 34.78
C GLU A 76 -40.93 4.90 33.66
N ALA A 77 -41.92 4.00 33.52
CA ALA A 77 -41.94 2.76 32.71
C ALA A 77 -43.40 2.55 32.14
N PRO A 78 -43.86 1.41 31.52
CA PRO A 78 -43.24 0.08 31.34
C PRO A 78 -43.52 -0.71 30.01
N ALA A 79 -42.95 -1.93 29.93
CA ALA A 79 -43.46 -3.18 29.30
C ALA A 79 -43.86 -3.30 27.78
N ALA A 80 -42.95 -3.91 27.00
CA ALA A 80 -43.02 -5.16 26.18
C ALA A 80 -44.37 -5.90 25.85
N PRO A 81 -44.45 -6.88 24.89
CA PRO A 81 -43.49 -7.36 23.85
C PRO A 81 -44.07 -7.66 22.41
N ALA A 82 -43.16 -7.95 21.46
CA ALA A 82 -43.21 -8.82 20.25
C ALA A 82 -44.53 -9.15 19.47
N PRO A 83 -44.50 -9.03 18.12
CA PRO A 83 -44.55 -10.20 17.21
C PRO A 83 -43.53 -10.07 16.04
N GLY A 84 -43.43 -10.91 14.99
CA GLY A 84 -44.10 -12.16 14.55
C GLY A 84 -43.58 -12.59 13.15
N SER A 85 -43.79 -13.85 12.73
CA SER A 85 -43.21 -14.40 11.48
C SER A 85 -43.97 -14.03 10.20
N ALA A 86 -43.26 -13.94 9.07
CA ALA A 86 -43.83 -13.90 7.71
C ALA A 86 -44.24 -15.31 7.22
N PRO A 87 -45.01 -15.39 6.11
CA PRO A 87 -44.39 -15.79 4.83
C PRO A 87 -44.91 -15.02 3.58
N ALA A 88 -44.30 -15.29 2.42
CA ALA A 88 -44.62 -14.80 1.06
C ALA A 88 -45.53 -15.84 0.31
N PRO A 89 -45.77 -15.80 -1.04
CA PRO A 89 -45.35 -14.87 -2.11
C PRO A 89 -46.45 -14.46 -3.15
N GLY A 90 -46.09 -13.73 -4.22
CA GLY A 90 -46.92 -13.62 -5.44
C GLY A 90 -46.60 -12.44 -6.39
N THR A 91 -46.48 -12.71 -7.71
CA THR A 91 -46.33 -11.75 -8.83
C THR A 91 -46.83 -12.42 -10.14
N PRO A 92 -46.89 -11.75 -11.33
CA PRO A 92 -47.70 -10.57 -11.67
C PRO A 92 -48.51 -10.75 -12.99
N GLU A 93 -49.44 -9.85 -13.36
CA GLU A 93 -50.02 -9.82 -14.73
C GLU A 93 -50.57 -8.43 -15.15
N ALA A 94 -50.91 -8.23 -16.44
CA ALA A 94 -51.20 -6.91 -17.06
C ALA A 94 -52.21 -6.95 -18.24
N ALA A 95 -52.80 -5.80 -18.56
CA ALA A 95 -53.64 -5.48 -19.74
C ALA A 95 -53.57 -3.94 -20.00
N ALA A 96 -53.27 -3.39 -21.18
CA ALA A 96 -53.96 -3.39 -22.50
C ALA A 96 -55.17 -2.40 -22.56
N ALA A 97 -55.42 -1.62 -23.63
CA ALA A 97 -54.68 -1.27 -24.86
C ALA A 97 -55.35 -0.06 -25.61
N ALA A 98 -54.76 0.37 -26.74
CA ALA A 98 -55.31 1.29 -27.78
C ALA A 98 -55.43 2.80 -27.42
N GLU A 99 -55.52 3.78 -28.34
CA GLU A 99 -55.67 3.73 -29.82
C GLU A 99 -55.07 4.96 -30.57
N THR A 100 -54.58 4.75 -31.81
CA THR A 100 -54.38 5.68 -32.98
C THR A 100 -53.90 7.15 -32.86
N ALA A 101 -52.75 7.43 -33.52
CA ALA A 101 -52.57 8.32 -34.71
C ALA A 101 -53.04 9.81 -34.71
N THR A 102 -52.37 10.81 -35.35
CA THR A 102 -51.10 10.90 -36.12
C THR A 102 -50.69 12.37 -36.34
N HIS A 103 -49.45 12.57 -36.84
CA HIS A 103 -48.95 13.70 -37.66
C HIS A 103 -48.15 14.81 -36.96
N VAL A 104 -47.13 15.31 -37.69
CA VAL A 104 -46.13 16.31 -37.33
C VAL A 104 -45.77 17.08 -38.62
N PRO A 105 -45.68 18.41 -38.57
CA PRO A 105 -44.55 19.08 -39.22
C PRO A 105 -43.95 20.24 -38.39
N ASP A 106 -42.79 20.71 -38.83
CA ASP A 106 -42.02 21.81 -38.25
C ASP A 106 -42.66 23.21 -38.35
N SER A 107 -42.02 24.16 -37.65
CA SER A 107 -41.63 25.51 -38.14
C SER A 107 -42.33 26.75 -37.58
N VAL A 108 -41.47 27.71 -37.19
CA VAL A 108 -41.58 29.18 -37.34
C VAL A 108 -42.65 29.96 -36.53
N THR A 109 -42.11 30.81 -35.66
CA THR A 109 -42.72 32.02 -35.02
C THR A 109 -43.23 33.04 -36.06
N PRO A 110 -44.29 33.84 -35.80
CA PRO A 110 -44.13 35.00 -34.89
C PRO A 110 -45.40 35.46 -34.12
N ASP A 111 -45.23 36.59 -33.42
CA ASP A 111 -46.24 37.51 -32.84
C ASP A 111 -47.14 37.00 -31.68
N GLY A 112 -47.49 37.83 -30.70
CA GLY A 112 -47.00 39.19 -30.43
C GLY A 112 -47.78 39.94 -29.33
N HIS A 113 -47.04 40.62 -28.44
CA HIS A 113 -47.46 41.68 -27.51
C HIS A 113 -48.51 41.43 -26.40
N ASP A 114 -48.04 41.56 -25.15
CA ASP A 114 -48.49 42.64 -24.25
C ASP A 114 -47.27 43.07 -23.38
N MET A 115 -46.57 44.18 -23.72
CA MET A 115 -46.53 45.47 -22.98
C MET A 115 -45.91 45.42 -21.56
N SER A 116 -45.07 46.35 -21.08
CA SER A 116 -44.31 47.50 -21.63
C SER A 116 -43.27 47.86 -20.52
N ALA A 117 -41.95 48.01 -20.74
CA ALA A 117 -41.21 49.06 -21.46
C ALA A 117 -41.52 50.51 -20.99
N PRO A 118 -40.57 51.49 -21.00
CA PRO A 118 -39.17 51.42 -21.46
C PRO A 118 -38.11 52.05 -20.50
N GLN A 119 -36.82 51.75 -20.70
CA GLN A 119 -35.79 52.81 -20.80
C GLN A 119 -34.50 52.35 -21.52
N ALA A 120 -34.36 52.72 -22.79
CA ALA A 120 -33.09 52.75 -23.50
C ALA A 120 -32.98 54.05 -24.30
N ARG A 121 -32.01 54.89 -23.96
CA ARG A 121 -31.58 56.11 -24.66
C ARG A 121 -30.12 56.39 -24.27
N ALA A 122 -29.23 56.87 -25.13
CA ALA A 122 -29.44 57.35 -26.50
C ALA A 122 -28.29 56.93 -27.45
N VAL A 123 -28.56 57.04 -28.76
CA VAL A 123 -27.58 56.98 -29.84
C VAL A 123 -27.01 58.38 -30.10
N ALA A 124 -25.88 58.44 -30.81
CA ALA A 124 -25.26 59.60 -31.46
C ALA A 124 -24.41 60.55 -30.60
N HIS A 125 -23.09 60.49 -30.82
CA HIS A 125 -22.18 61.63 -30.69
C HIS A 125 -20.98 61.48 -31.65
N TYR A 126 -21.22 61.61 -32.96
CA TYR A 126 -20.23 61.46 -34.04
C TYR A 126 -19.63 60.03 -34.11
N GLY A 127 -18.83 59.61 -35.09
CA GLY A 127 -18.32 60.22 -36.32
C GLY A 127 -17.48 59.18 -37.09
N ALA A 128 -17.05 59.50 -38.31
CA ALA A 128 -16.11 58.68 -39.09
C ALA A 128 -14.69 58.67 -38.41
N GLU A 129 -13.68 57.89 -38.79
CA GLU A 129 -13.10 57.73 -40.15
C GLU A 129 -12.28 56.43 -40.36
N MET A 130 -11.67 56.37 -41.55
CA MET A 130 -10.60 55.50 -42.08
C MET A 130 -9.35 55.41 -41.15
N ALA A 131 -8.29 54.62 -41.38
CA ALA A 131 -7.78 53.84 -42.53
C ALA A 131 -7.07 52.57 -41.98
N ALA A 132 -6.95 51.41 -42.67
CA ALA A 132 -6.21 51.08 -43.91
C ALA A 132 -4.67 51.13 -43.80
N THR A 133 -3.98 50.14 -44.41
CA THR A 133 -2.49 50.01 -44.62
C THR A 133 -1.60 49.84 -43.37
N ALA A 134 -0.42 49.18 -43.40
CA ALA A 134 0.31 48.43 -44.45
C ALA A 134 1.18 47.28 -43.84
N GLU A 135 2.00 46.63 -44.69
CA GLU A 135 2.85 45.47 -44.41
C GLU A 135 4.24 45.81 -43.82
N ALA A 136 4.83 44.87 -43.04
CA ALA A 136 6.26 44.43 -43.10
C ALA A 136 7.43 45.45 -42.83
N PRO A 137 8.72 45.01 -42.76
CA PRO A 137 9.29 43.90 -41.95
C PRO A 137 10.66 44.25 -41.28
N VAL A 138 11.33 43.25 -40.66
CA VAL A 138 12.80 43.12 -40.39
C VAL A 138 13.54 44.21 -39.57
N ALA A 139 14.21 43.79 -38.49
CA ALA A 139 15.65 44.07 -38.20
C ALA A 139 16.15 43.41 -36.90
N THR A 140 17.38 42.88 -36.92
CA THR A 140 18.19 42.51 -35.72
C THR A 140 19.12 43.66 -35.36
N PRO A 141 19.59 43.77 -34.11
CA PRO A 141 21.04 43.98 -33.94
C PRO A 141 21.71 43.24 -32.75
N GLU A 142 23.02 43.06 -32.92
CA GLU A 142 24.10 42.76 -31.96
C GLU A 142 25.24 43.78 -32.26
N PRO A 143 26.36 43.88 -31.53
CA PRO A 143 26.64 43.63 -30.10
C PRO A 143 27.41 44.86 -29.47
N GLU A 144 28.17 44.65 -28.36
CA GLU A 144 29.19 45.53 -27.66
C GLU A 144 28.88 45.75 -26.14
N ALA A 145 29.83 45.87 -25.19
CA ALA A 145 31.30 45.64 -25.15
C ALA A 145 31.85 45.41 -23.70
N LEU A 146 33.18 45.22 -23.58
CA LEU A 146 34.03 44.88 -22.41
C LEU A 146 34.52 46.15 -21.61
N PRO A 147 35.54 46.15 -20.69
CA PRO A 147 36.37 45.11 -20.03
C PRO A 147 36.29 45.22 -18.47
N ALA A 148 37.23 44.89 -17.56
CA ALA A 148 38.59 44.28 -17.47
C ALA A 148 38.72 43.65 -16.03
N GLN A 149 39.57 42.70 -15.63
CA GLN A 149 40.75 41.97 -16.16
C GLN A 149 42.17 42.53 -15.84
N GLU A 150 42.90 41.80 -14.98
CA GLU A 150 44.34 41.86 -14.64
C GLU A 150 44.74 40.52 -13.95
N GLN A 151 45.90 40.32 -13.29
CA GLN A 151 47.31 40.11 -13.73
C GLN A 151 48.09 39.59 -12.49
N ILE A 152 49.10 38.69 -12.46
CA ILE A 152 49.74 37.64 -13.33
C ILE A 152 50.32 36.58 -12.31
N ALA A 153 50.98 35.43 -12.55
CA ALA A 153 51.49 34.58 -13.64
C ALA A 153 51.61 33.10 -13.08
N SER A 154 52.37 32.10 -13.56
CA SER A 154 53.32 31.92 -14.68
C SER A 154 53.46 30.44 -15.10
N ALA A 155 53.98 30.22 -16.33
CA ALA A 155 54.56 28.98 -16.89
C ALA A 155 53.63 27.80 -17.30
N THR A 156 54.04 27.12 -18.39
CA THR A 156 53.32 26.07 -19.15
C THR A 156 54.09 24.72 -19.05
N PRO A 157 53.47 23.56 -19.39
CA PRO A 157 53.53 23.07 -20.80
C PRO A 157 52.24 22.37 -21.29
N ALA A 158 52.30 21.81 -22.51
CA ALA A 158 51.19 21.21 -23.27
C ALA A 158 51.16 19.65 -23.19
N PRO A 159 50.15 18.93 -23.75
CA PRO A 159 49.79 17.58 -23.33
C PRO A 159 50.47 16.43 -24.11
N ILE A 160 50.53 15.24 -23.48
CA ILE A 160 50.89 13.94 -24.06
C ILE A 160 49.94 12.85 -23.50
N ALA A 161 49.78 11.74 -24.23
CA ALA A 161 48.85 10.64 -23.97
C ALA A 161 49.44 9.50 -23.09
N ASP A 162 48.90 8.28 -23.25
CA ASP A 162 49.14 7.04 -22.49
C ASP A 162 50.61 6.60 -22.37
N PRO A 163 50.90 5.72 -21.38
CA PRO A 163 51.80 4.60 -21.67
C PRO A 163 51.38 3.25 -21.05
N GLU A 164 51.51 2.19 -21.84
CA GLU A 164 51.92 0.86 -21.35
C GLU A 164 53.44 0.82 -21.15
N THR A 165 53.94 0.00 -20.20
CA THR A 165 55.21 -0.78 -20.21
C THR A 165 55.48 -1.34 -18.78
N SER A 166 55.99 -2.54 -18.48
CA SER A 166 56.72 -3.64 -19.16
C SER A 166 58.26 -3.66 -19.02
N LEU A 167 58.78 -4.77 -18.43
CA LEU A 167 60.15 -5.33 -18.53
C LEU A 167 61.30 -4.60 -17.76
N SER A 168 62.43 -5.22 -17.33
CA SER A 168 62.85 -6.65 -17.20
C SER A 168 64.20 -6.81 -16.42
N GLY A 169 64.46 -7.97 -15.78
CA GLY A 169 65.80 -8.54 -15.50
C GLY A 169 66.33 -8.48 -14.04
N THR A 170 67.22 -9.37 -13.54
CA THR A 170 67.85 -10.62 -14.06
C THR A 170 68.45 -11.51 -12.93
N GLY A 171 68.41 -12.85 -13.06
CA GLY A 171 69.23 -13.85 -12.31
C GLY A 171 68.75 -14.23 -10.89
N GLU A 172 69.03 -15.41 -10.32
CA GLU A 172 69.68 -16.67 -10.80
C GLU A 172 69.29 -17.86 -9.85
N ALA A 173 69.29 -19.12 -10.36
CA ALA A 173 69.24 -20.49 -9.72
C ALA A 173 68.86 -20.69 -8.22
N ALA A 174 68.18 -21.76 -7.73
CA ALA A 174 67.54 -23.00 -8.22
C ALA A 174 66.44 -23.41 -7.16
N SER A 175 65.63 -24.50 -7.19
CA SER A 175 65.81 -25.88 -7.67
C SER A 175 64.51 -26.72 -7.72
N VAL A 176 64.39 -27.57 -8.75
CA VAL A 176 63.77 -28.94 -8.84
C VAL A 176 62.71 -29.39 -7.80
N GLU A 177 61.48 -29.70 -8.23
CA GLU A 177 60.96 -31.08 -8.43
C GLU A 177 59.63 -31.09 -9.24
N ASP A 178 59.20 -32.26 -9.73
CA ASP A 178 58.36 -32.43 -10.93
C ASP A 178 57.10 -33.30 -10.72
N ALA A 179 56.04 -32.99 -11.47
CA ALA A 179 54.81 -33.78 -11.62
C ALA A 179 54.04 -33.38 -12.90
N ALA A 180 54.36 -34.00 -14.03
CA ALA A 180 53.82 -33.62 -15.33
C ALA A 180 52.30 -33.84 -15.51
N LEU A 181 51.64 -32.86 -16.14
CA LEU A 181 50.24 -32.93 -16.63
C LEU A 181 50.21 -33.20 -18.14
N ALA A 182 49.16 -33.88 -18.61
CA ALA A 182 48.88 -34.04 -20.03
C ALA A 182 48.40 -32.73 -20.67
N PRO A 183 48.71 -32.45 -21.96
CA PRO A 183 48.36 -31.18 -22.59
C PRO A 183 46.85 -31.07 -22.86
N THR A 184 46.27 -29.94 -22.44
CA THR A 184 44.94 -29.50 -22.88
C THR A 184 45.12 -28.48 -24.00
N VAL A 185 44.46 -28.70 -25.14
CA VAL A 185 44.32 -27.69 -26.19
C VAL A 185 42.95 -27.05 -26.01
N ALA A 186 42.91 -25.74 -25.78
CA ALA A 186 41.69 -24.95 -25.83
C ALA A 186 41.48 -24.44 -27.25
N LEU A 187 40.27 -24.59 -27.78
CA LEU A 187 39.85 -24.03 -29.06
C LEU A 187 38.69 -23.05 -28.82
N HIS A 188 38.74 -21.92 -29.52
CA HIS A 188 37.72 -20.87 -29.51
C HIS A 188 37.20 -20.66 -30.93
N ALA A 189 35.91 -20.32 -31.06
CA ALA A 189 35.20 -20.11 -32.33
C ALA A 189 35.09 -21.37 -33.22
N ALA A 190 34.41 -21.23 -34.37
CA ALA A 190 33.78 -22.34 -35.10
C ALA A 190 34.07 -22.37 -36.61
N GLU A 191 35.08 -21.64 -37.08
CA GLU A 191 35.38 -21.48 -38.52
C GLU A 191 36.64 -22.24 -38.99
N ASP A 192 37.44 -22.81 -38.08
CA ASP A 192 38.67 -23.57 -38.39
C ASP A 192 38.44 -25.04 -38.81
N LEU A 193 37.20 -25.45 -39.10
CA LEU A 193 36.82 -26.85 -39.32
C LEU A 193 36.96 -27.37 -40.77
N GLU A 194 37.28 -26.51 -41.73
CA GLU A 194 37.24 -26.83 -43.18
C GLU A 194 38.64 -27.03 -43.83
N SER A 195 39.71 -27.18 -43.04
CA SER A 195 41.09 -27.31 -43.54
C SER A 195 41.93 -28.40 -42.85
N ALA A 196 41.39 -29.61 -42.71
CA ALA A 196 42.15 -30.81 -42.32
C ALA A 196 42.05 -31.90 -43.41
N PRO A 197 43.16 -32.57 -43.81
CA PRO A 197 43.18 -33.49 -44.94
C PRO A 197 42.55 -34.86 -44.65
N GLU A 198 42.03 -35.51 -45.69
CA GLU A 198 41.23 -36.74 -45.62
C GLU A 198 42.03 -38.03 -45.32
N GLY A 199 41.37 -38.97 -44.63
CA GLY A 199 41.85 -40.32 -44.33
C GLY A 199 41.55 -40.69 -42.87
N VAL A 200 40.88 -41.79 -42.52
CA VAL A 200 40.62 -43.05 -43.26
C VAL A 200 39.12 -43.42 -43.20
N ALA A 201 38.65 -44.23 -44.15
CA ALA A 201 37.24 -44.48 -44.41
C ALA A 201 36.52 -45.45 -43.44
N HIS A 202 35.18 -45.30 -43.39
CA HIS A 202 34.15 -46.26 -42.99
C HIS A 202 34.40 -47.20 -41.79
N LEU A 203 33.63 -46.94 -40.72
CA LEU A 203 32.99 -48.02 -39.96
C LEU A 203 31.47 -47.87 -40.08
N THR A 204 30.78 -49.00 -40.24
CA THR A 204 29.33 -49.05 -40.48
C THR A 204 28.52 -48.93 -39.20
N THR A 205 27.30 -48.42 -39.33
CA THR A 205 26.24 -48.50 -38.33
C THR A 205 26.02 -49.94 -37.87
N SER A 206 26.02 -50.17 -36.56
CA SER A 206 25.43 -51.38 -35.97
C SER A 206 23.95 -51.14 -35.75
N GLU A 207 23.11 -51.96 -36.38
CA GLU A 207 21.65 -51.94 -36.20
C GLU A 207 21.24 -52.52 -34.84
N GLU A 208 19.97 -52.33 -34.47
CA GLU A 208 19.38 -52.93 -33.29
C GLU A 208 19.33 -54.46 -33.37
N THR A 209 19.38 -55.15 -32.23
CA THR A 209 18.89 -56.53 -32.11
C THR A 209 18.25 -56.69 -30.73
N PRO A 210 16.97 -57.12 -30.64
CA PRO A 210 16.21 -57.06 -29.40
C PRO A 210 16.68 -58.11 -28.38
N LEU A 211 16.96 -57.67 -27.16
CA LEU A 211 17.42 -58.53 -26.07
C LEU A 211 16.25 -59.29 -25.41
N ASN A 212 15.65 -60.25 -26.14
CA ASN A 212 14.61 -61.13 -25.58
C ASN A 212 14.74 -62.59 -26.06
N ALA A 213 15.88 -63.19 -25.73
CA ALA A 213 16.03 -64.64 -25.63
C ALA A 213 16.87 -64.96 -24.39
N ALA A 214 16.32 -65.75 -23.47
CA ALA A 214 17.13 -66.39 -22.46
C ALA A 214 17.95 -67.51 -23.13
N PRO A 215 19.24 -67.69 -22.82
CA PRO A 215 20.01 -68.83 -23.32
C PRO A 215 19.48 -70.11 -22.67
N ALA A 216 18.58 -70.80 -23.35
CA ALA A 216 18.09 -72.13 -22.98
C ALA A 216 19.10 -73.24 -23.32
N ASP A 217 20.40 -72.94 -23.19
CA ASP A 217 21.55 -73.79 -23.54
C ASP A 217 22.19 -74.43 -22.30
N VAL A 218 21.34 -74.91 -21.38
CA VAL A 218 21.74 -75.70 -20.20
C VAL A 218 21.19 -77.13 -20.26
N ALA A 219 20.67 -77.54 -21.42
CA ALA A 219 19.93 -78.78 -21.62
C ALA A 219 20.52 -79.71 -22.71
N ALA A 220 21.72 -79.40 -23.23
CA ALA A 220 22.35 -80.11 -24.35
C ALA A 220 23.81 -80.53 -24.06
N ILE A 221 24.07 -81.05 -22.86
CA ILE A 221 25.32 -81.76 -22.52
C ILE A 221 24.97 -83.16 -21.99
N GLU A 222 24.43 -84.01 -22.88
CA GLU A 222 24.39 -85.45 -22.62
C GLU A 222 25.77 -86.07 -22.82
N ALA A 223 26.18 -86.91 -21.86
CA ALA A 223 27.23 -87.93 -22.02
C ALA A 223 28.59 -87.48 -22.63
N GLY A 224 28.99 -86.23 -22.40
CA GLY A 224 30.37 -85.81 -22.60
C GLY A 224 31.28 -86.50 -21.58
N GLN A 225 31.89 -87.63 -21.96
CA GLN A 225 32.99 -88.22 -21.20
C GLN A 225 34.12 -87.19 -21.01
N GLU A 226 34.91 -87.33 -19.95
CA GLU A 226 36.19 -86.63 -19.88
C GLU A 226 36.98 -86.83 -21.18
N PRO A 227 37.77 -85.85 -21.62
CA PRO A 227 39.03 -86.17 -22.25
C PRO A 227 39.91 -86.89 -21.21
N THR A 228 39.67 -88.20 -21.05
CA THR A 228 40.73 -89.13 -20.68
C THR A 228 41.93 -88.77 -21.53
N GLY A 229 43.12 -88.68 -20.94
CA GLY A 229 44.31 -88.22 -21.62
C GLY A 229 44.82 -89.16 -22.71
N ASP A 230 44.06 -89.36 -23.78
CA ASP A 230 44.62 -89.60 -25.10
C ASP A 230 45.54 -88.41 -25.39
N ALA A 231 46.80 -88.72 -25.71
CA ALA A 231 47.75 -87.68 -26.05
C ALA A 231 47.26 -87.04 -27.34
N GLY A 232 47.38 -85.70 -27.45
CA GLY A 232 46.82 -84.95 -28.57
C GLY A 232 47.18 -85.56 -29.93
N THR A 233 46.21 -86.27 -30.50
CA THR A 233 46.10 -86.64 -31.91
C THR A 233 45.83 -85.36 -32.68
N ALA A 234 46.87 -84.53 -32.76
CA ALA A 234 46.96 -83.49 -33.77
C ALA A 234 46.81 -84.13 -35.15
N GLU A 235 46.37 -83.37 -36.15
CA GLU A 235 46.53 -83.73 -37.56
C GLU A 235 48.00 -83.61 -38.04
N GLY A 236 48.95 -84.04 -37.21
CA GLY A 236 50.01 -84.88 -37.72
C GLY A 236 49.39 -86.26 -37.92
N GLY A 237 48.91 -86.55 -39.13
CA GLY A 237 48.06 -87.71 -39.39
C GLY A 237 48.81 -89.04 -39.30
N GLU A 238 48.50 -89.97 -40.21
CA GLU A 238 49.40 -91.08 -40.51
C GLU A 238 50.63 -90.57 -41.27
N ALA A 239 51.42 -89.74 -40.58
CA ALA A 239 52.86 -89.89 -40.63
C ALA A 239 53.15 -91.31 -40.12
N GLU A 240 53.14 -92.26 -41.06
CA GLU A 240 54.01 -93.44 -41.00
C GLU A 240 55.30 -92.99 -40.31
N ALA A 241 55.65 -93.59 -39.18
CA ALA A 241 56.80 -93.17 -38.39
C ALA A 241 58.07 -93.61 -39.14
N ALA A 242 58.38 -92.87 -40.21
CA ALA A 242 58.66 -93.45 -41.52
C ALA A 242 59.64 -94.61 -41.41
N GLU A 243 59.16 -95.84 -41.68
CA GLU A 243 59.84 -97.07 -41.26
C GLU A 243 61.29 -97.01 -41.70
N LEU A 244 62.17 -96.73 -40.72
CA LEU A 244 63.52 -96.23 -41.00
C LEU A 244 64.29 -97.29 -41.78
N ALA A 245 64.35 -97.08 -43.11
CA ALA A 245 64.42 -98.12 -44.13
C ALA A 245 65.25 -99.32 -43.68
N VAL A 246 64.55 -100.32 -43.14
CA VAL A 246 65.16 -101.33 -42.28
C VAL A 246 66.14 -102.15 -43.12
N PRO A 247 67.47 -102.03 -42.89
CA PRO A 247 68.42 -102.95 -43.51
C PRO A 247 68.07 -104.34 -42.98
N ASP A 248 68.06 -105.36 -43.83
CA ASP A 248 67.71 -106.72 -43.42
C ASP A 248 68.56 -107.13 -42.21
N PHE A 249 67.93 -107.11 -41.04
CA PHE A 249 68.58 -107.24 -39.75
C PHE A 249 69.08 -108.67 -39.51
N THR A 250 68.66 -109.62 -40.35
CA THR A 250 69.16 -111.00 -40.38
C THR A 250 70.35 -111.19 -41.34
N SER A 251 70.52 -110.28 -42.31
CA SER A 251 71.67 -110.26 -43.24
C SER A 251 72.93 -109.60 -42.64
N LEU A 252 72.74 -108.72 -41.65
CA LEU A 252 73.82 -108.05 -40.92
C LEU A 252 74.53 -109.02 -39.96
N ASP A 253 75.85 -108.85 -39.77
CA ASP A 253 76.58 -109.55 -38.72
C ASP A 253 76.25 -108.99 -37.32
N LEU A 254 76.66 -109.71 -36.26
CA LEU A 254 76.34 -109.31 -34.89
C LEU A 254 76.92 -107.93 -34.49
N PRO A 255 78.17 -107.57 -34.86
CA PRO A 255 78.67 -106.20 -34.66
C PRO A 255 77.83 -105.13 -35.38
N ALA A 256 77.43 -105.34 -36.63
CA ALA A 256 76.60 -104.38 -37.37
C ALA A 256 75.16 -104.30 -36.81
N GLN A 257 74.56 -105.42 -36.38
CA GLN A 257 73.28 -105.42 -35.67
C GLN A 257 73.37 -104.60 -34.36
N ALA A 258 74.44 -104.78 -33.59
CA ALA A 258 74.68 -104.03 -32.36
C ALA A 258 74.88 -102.53 -32.62
N ALA A 259 75.72 -102.18 -33.60
CA ALA A 259 75.97 -100.80 -34.00
C ALA A 259 74.72 -100.10 -34.55
N TYR A 260 73.88 -100.80 -35.32
CA TYR A 260 72.61 -100.28 -35.84
C TYR A 260 71.64 -99.97 -34.69
N LEU A 261 71.48 -100.88 -33.72
CA LEU A 261 70.65 -100.65 -32.54
C LEU A 261 71.17 -99.49 -31.67
N VAL A 262 72.49 -99.41 -31.42
CA VAL A 262 73.10 -98.27 -30.71
C VAL A 262 72.83 -96.97 -31.46
N GLY A 263 72.96 -96.96 -32.79
CA GLY A 263 72.66 -95.81 -33.65
C GLY A 263 71.18 -95.42 -33.62
N LEU A 264 70.26 -96.37 -33.55
CA LEU A 264 68.82 -96.13 -33.45
C LEU A 264 68.42 -95.59 -32.07
N ILE A 265 69.03 -96.10 -30.99
CA ILE A 265 68.77 -95.68 -29.61
C ILE A 265 69.36 -94.29 -29.31
N ARG A 266 70.52 -93.94 -29.89
CA ARG A 266 71.17 -92.63 -29.72
C ARG A 266 70.56 -91.50 -30.58
N ARG A 267 69.55 -91.78 -31.43
CA ARG A 267 68.80 -90.74 -32.18
C ARG A 267 67.87 -89.95 -31.24
N PRO A 268 67.63 -88.65 -31.49
CA PRO A 268 66.66 -87.87 -30.71
C PRO A 268 65.24 -88.46 -30.78
N ASP A 269 64.85 -89.01 -31.94
CA ASP A 269 63.55 -89.64 -32.16
C ASP A 269 63.42 -91.07 -31.59
N ALA A 270 64.42 -91.63 -30.90
CA ALA A 270 64.35 -92.98 -30.34
C ALA A 270 63.12 -93.22 -29.45
N ARG A 271 62.59 -92.17 -28.80
CA ARG A 271 61.31 -92.19 -28.06
C ARG A 271 60.12 -92.59 -28.93
N ARG A 272 60.06 -92.12 -30.19
CA ARG A 272 58.97 -92.40 -31.15
C ARG A 272 59.06 -93.84 -31.66
N HIS A 273 60.26 -94.31 -31.99
CA HIS A 273 60.52 -95.66 -32.52
C HIS A 273 60.57 -96.76 -31.43
N ARG A 274 59.93 -96.56 -30.27
CA ARG A 274 60.05 -97.44 -29.09
C ARG A 274 59.71 -98.92 -29.37
N LYS A 275 58.67 -99.19 -30.18
CA LYS A 275 58.28 -100.57 -30.55
C LYS A 275 59.40 -101.22 -31.37
N GLN A 276 59.76 -100.60 -32.50
CA GLN A 276 60.83 -100.99 -33.40
C GLN A 276 62.17 -101.26 -32.67
N ILE A 277 62.57 -100.41 -31.72
CA ILE A 277 63.76 -100.63 -30.88
C ILE A 277 63.63 -101.91 -30.04
N GLN A 278 62.48 -102.15 -29.40
CA GLN A 278 62.25 -103.35 -28.59
C GLN A 278 62.23 -104.62 -29.43
N ASP A 279 61.58 -104.58 -30.60
CA ASP A 279 61.47 -105.73 -31.50
C ASP A 279 62.82 -106.10 -32.14
N LEU A 280 63.58 -105.12 -32.63
CA LEU A 280 64.94 -105.34 -33.13
C LEU A 280 65.92 -105.77 -32.02
N THR A 281 65.78 -105.24 -30.79
CA THR A 281 66.57 -105.70 -29.63
C THR A 281 66.31 -107.18 -29.34
N ARG A 282 65.03 -107.60 -29.35
CA ARG A 282 64.64 -109.00 -29.16
C ARG A 282 65.18 -109.92 -30.26
N GLN A 283 65.21 -109.44 -31.51
CA GLN A 283 65.84 -110.18 -32.63
C GLN A 283 67.35 -110.33 -32.42
N TYR A 284 68.05 -109.26 -32.03
CA TYR A 284 69.48 -109.31 -31.73
C TYR A 284 69.80 -110.25 -30.55
N GLU A 285 69.04 -110.17 -29.44
CA GLU A 285 69.19 -111.08 -28.30
C GLU A 285 69.03 -112.55 -28.71
N ALA A 286 68.08 -112.86 -29.60
CA ALA A 286 67.91 -114.19 -30.18
C ALA A 286 69.10 -114.61 -31.07
N ASN A 287 69.58 -113.72 -31.94
CA ASN A 287 70.73 -113.97 -32.81
C ASN A 287 72.03 -114.22 -32.01
N VAL A 288 72.26 -113.46 -30.94
CA VAL A 288 73.37 -113.70 -29.98
C VAL A 288 73.20 -115.05 -29.27
N GLY A 289 71.97 -115.43 -28.91
CA GLY A 289 71.67 -116.75 -28.34
C GLY A 289 72.01 -117.90 -29.29
N LEU A 290 71.64 -117.78 -30.56
CA LEU A 290 71.96 -118.74 -31.61
C LEU A 290 73.48 -118.85 -31.84
N ALA A 291 74.17 -117.71 -31.99
CA ALA A 291 75.63 -117.69 -32.15
C ALA A 291 76.36 -118.28 -30.93
N ARG A 292 75.86 -118.05 -29.71
CA ARG A 292 76.39 -118.68 -28.48
C ARG A 292 76.20 -120.19 -28.48
N SER A 293 75.05 -120.70 -28.94
CA SER A 293 74.82 -122.14 -29.06
C SER A 293 75.72 -122.79 -30.12
N ALA A 294 75.88 -122.16 -31.29
CA ALA A 294 76.76 -122.63 -32.36
C ALA A 294 78.25 -122.59 -31.97
N ALA A 295 78.68 -121.54 -31.27
CA ALA A 295 80.05 -121.45 -30.73
C ALA A 295 80.31 -122.54 -29.67
N ARG A 296 79.34 -122.82 -28.79
CA ARG A 296 79.42 -123.90 -27.81
C ARG A 296 79.49 -125.28 -28.46
N GLN A 297 78.75 -125.49 -29.55
CA GLN A 297 78.79 -126.72 -30.32
C GLN A 297 80.16 -126.93 -30.98
N LYS A 298 80.69 -125.92 -31.70
CA LYS A 298 82.03 -126.00 -32.30
C LYS A 298 83.14 -126.22 -31.27
N PHE A 299 83.01 -125.66 -30.07
CA PHE A 299 83.95 -125.90 -28.98
C PHE A 299 83.90 -127.36 -28.49
N ALA A 300 82.69 -127.93 -28.33
CA ALA A 300 82.52 -129.34 -27.97
C ALA A 300 83.01 -130.31 -29.07
N GLU A 301 82.90 -129.93 -30.35
CA GLU A 301 83.48 -130.67 -31.49
C GLU A 301 85.02 -130.62 -31.50
N GLY A 302 85.64 -129.62 -30.84
CA GLY A 302 87.09 -129.45 -30.74
C GLY A 302 87.78 -130.35 -29.70
N GLY A 303 87.04 -131.09 -28.88
CA GLY A 303 87.59 -132.07 -27.92
C GLY A 303 88.02 -131.51 -26.56
N GLU A 304 87.94 -130.20 -26.32
CA GLU A 304 88.13 -129.61 -24.99
C GLU A 304 86.82 -129.61 -24.19
N GLY A 305 86.93 -129.83 -22.88
CA GLY A 305 85.77 -130.08 -22.00
C GLY A 305 84.80 -128.89 -21.93
N ALA A 306 83.50 -129.16 -22.09
CA ALA A 306 82.44 -128.14 -22.22
C ALA A 306 82.25 -127.20 -21.02
N GLU A 307 82.95 -127.43 -19.90
CA GLU A 307 82.99 -126.56 -18.72
C GLU A 307 83.99 -125.39 -18.87
N ALA A 308 84.95 -125.47 -19.80
CA ALA A 308 85.91 -124.40 -20.09
C ALA A 308 85.38 -123.33 -21.06
N PHE A 309 84.16 -123.49 -21.59
CA PHE A 309 83.62 -122.63 -22.65
C PHE A 309 83.23 -121.23 -22.16
N ALA A 310 84.09 -120.24 -22.42
CA ALA A 310 83.79 -118.82 -22.24
C ALA A 310 83.33 -118.19 -23.57
N PHE A 311 82.04 -117.87 -23.70
CA PHE A 311 81.54 -117.16 -24.88
C PHE A 311 82.00 -115.69 -24.88
N GLN A 312 82.92 -115.36 -25.79
CA GLN A 312 83.26 -113.98 -26.10
C GLN A 312 82.02 -113.30 -26.70
N GLN A 313 81.56 -112.22 -26.05
CA GLN A 313 80.41 -111.45 -26.50
C GLN A 313 80.76 -110.68 -27.78
N PRO A 314 79.82 -110.49 -28.73
CA PRO A 314 80.09 -109.73 -29.95
C PRO A 314 80.59 -108.31 -29.68
N GLU A 315 81.42 -107.80 -30.57
CA GLU A 315 81.85 -106.40 -30.53
C GLU A 315 80.63 -105.48 -30.58
N GLY A 316 80.66 -104.38 -29.81
CA GLY A 316 79.51 -103.50 -29.60
C GLY A 316 78.42 -104.01 -28.63
N HIS A 317 78.38 -105.29 -28.24
CA HIS A 317 77.33 -105.83 -27.35
C HIS A 317 77.28 -105.13 -25.98
N GLN A 318 78.43 -104.74 -25.41
CA GLN A 318 78.48 -103.99 -24.15
C GLN A 318 77.95 -102.56 -24.30
N GLU A 319 78.25 -101.89 -25.42
CA GLU A 319 77.73 -100.55 -25.72
C GLU A 319 76.22 -100.56 -25.93
N LEU A 320 75.69 -101.59 -26.59
CA LEU A 320 74.26 -101.76 -26.77
C LEU A 320 73.53 -101.98 -25.44
N ASN A 321 74.03 -102.87 -24.57
CA ASN A 321 73.42 -103.07 -23.26
C ASN A 321 73.43 -101.78 -22.42
N LYS A 322 74.51 -101.01 -22.48
CA LYS A 322 74.59 -99.68 -21.85
C LYS A 322 73.58 -98.70 -22.45
N ALA A 323 73.48 -98.59 -23.77
CA ALA A 323 72.51 -97.71 -24.44
C ALA A 323 71.06 -98.12 -24.13
N LEU A 324 70.76 -99.42 -24.04
CA LEU A 324 69.45 -99.94 -23.64
C LEU A 324 69.12 -99.65 -22.18
N GLN A 325 70.11 -99.71 -21.28
CA GLN A 325 69.94 -99.30 -19.89
C GLN A 325 69.68 -97.79 -19.80
N GLU A 326 70.50 -96.96 -20.45
CA GLU A 326 70.33 -95.50 -20.53
C GLU A 326 68.95 -95.13 -21.12
N PHE A 327 68.46 -95.85 -22.13
CA PHE A 327 67.12 -95.66 -22.71
C PHE A 327 65.99 -96.03 -21.74
N ARG A 328 66.12 -97.11 -20.97
CA ARG A 328 65.15 -97.53 -19.94
C ARG A 328 65.14 -96.56 -18.75
N GLU A 329 66.31 -96.09 -18.32
CA GLU A 329 66.47 -95.13 -17.24
C GLU A 329 65.96 -93.74 -17.63
N ASN A 330 66.26 -93.26 -18.84
CA ASN A 330 65.69 -92.04 -19.39
C ASN A 330 64.16 -92.14 -19.49
N ARG A 331 63.60 -93.26 -19.97
CA ARG A 331 62.14 -93.47 -19.95
C ARG A 331 61.56 -93.41 -18.53
N ALA A 332 62.22 -94.02 -17.54
CA ALA A 332 61.74 -94.00 -16.15
C ALA A 332 61.84 -92.60 -15.52
N LYS A 333 62.84 -91.80 -15.93
CA LYS A 333 63.00 -90.39 -15.57
C LYS A 333 61.95 -89.50 -16.25
N ASP A 334 61.68 -89.72 -17.53
CA ASP A 334 60.66 -89.02 -18.32
C ASP A 334 59.27 -89.24 -17.72
N ALA A 335 58.87 -90.49 -17.47
CA ALA A 335 57.59 -90.81 -16.85
C ALA A 335 57.45 -90.20 -15.45
N ARG A 336 58.51 -90.20 -14.62
CA ARG A 336 58.52 -89.51 -13.32
C ARG A 336 58.42 -88.00 -13.44
N ALA A 337 58.96 -87.39 -14.51
CA ALA A 337 58.85 -85.96 -14.78
C ALA A 337 57.46 -85.60 -15.30
N GLU A 338 56.83 -86.46 -16.10
CA GLU A 338 55.42 -86.35 -16.50
C GLU A 338 54.48 -86.48 -15.29
N ASP A 339 54.71 -87.46 -14.41
CA ASP A 339 53.96 -87.65 -13.17
C ASP A 339 54.12 -86.46 -12.21
N ALA A 340 55.35 -85.98 -12.01
CA ALA A 340 55.63 -84.78 -11.22
C ALA A 340 54.98 -83.53 -11.83
N SER A 341 55.07 -83.34 -13.16
CA SER A 341 54.40 -82.23 -13.84
C SER A 341 52.88 -82.29 -13.70
N ARG A 342 52.27 -83.49 -13.76
CA ARG A 342 50.83 -83.66 -13.49
C ARG A 342 50.48 -83.34 -12.04
N ALA A 343 51.32 -83.71 -11.07
CA ALA A 343 51.14 -83.34 -9.66
C ALA A 343 51.27 -81.82 -9.43
N ASP A 344 52.26 -81.16 -10.05
CA ASP A 344 52.43 -79.70 -9.99
C ASP A 344 51.25 -78.98 -10.67
N ASN A 345 50.76 -79.49 -11.79
CA ASN A 345 49.55 -78.98 -12.46
C ASN A 345 48.30 -79.16 -11.59
N LEU A 346 48.18 -80.25 -10.84
CA LEU A 346 47.10 -80.47 -9.88
C LEU A 346 47.16 -79.45 -8.73
N VAL A 347 48.35 -79.15 -8.19
CA VAL A 347 48.52 -78.10 -7.17
C VAL A 347 48.13 -76.74 -7.73
N LYS A 348 48.59 -76.39 -8.94
CA LYS A 348 48.22 -75.14 -9.62
C LYS A 348 46.72 -75.03 -9.89
N LYS A 349 46.08 -76.08 -10.42
CA LYS A 349 44.62 -76.05 -10.67
C LYS A 349 43.82 -75.94 -9.38
N ARG A 350 44.24 -76.57 -8.28
CA ARG A 350 43.61 -76.35 -6.95
C ARG A 350 43.78 -74.91 -6.48
N GLN A 351 44.97 -74.30 -6.62
CA GLN A 351 45.19 -72.88 -6.31
C GLN A 351 44.32 -71.93 -7.18
N LEU A 352 44.18 -72.21 -8.47
CA LEU A 352 43.31 -71.46 -9.37
C LEU A 352 41.82 -71.60 -8.99
N LEU A 353 41.39 -72.78 -8.52
CA LEU A 353 40.02 -72.99 -8.00
C LEU A 353 39.77 -72.21 -6.71
N ASP A 354 40.73 -72.14 -5.79
CA ASP A 354 40.60 -71.36 -4.56
C ASP A 354 40.60 -69.84 -4.84
N GLN A 355 41.40 -69.37 -5.81
CA GLN A 355 41.35 -68.00 -6.32
C GLN A 355 40.01 -67.69 -7.00
N LEU A 356 39.47 -68.63 -7.79
CA LEU A 356 38.15 -68.49 -8.42
C LEU A 356 37.02 -68.49 -7.38
N ARG A 357 37.08 -69.32 -6.33
CA ARG A 357 36.16 -69.28 -5.19
C ARG A 357 36.22 -67.93 -4.48
N GLY A 358 37.41 -67.43 -4.17
CA GLY A 358 37.59 -66.10 -3.57
C GLY A 358 37.04 -64.97 -4.44
N LEU A 359 37.15 -65.09 -5.77
CA LEU A 359 36.57 -64.14 -6.73
C LEU A 359 35.04 -64.24 -6.80
N VAL A 360 34.47 -65.43 -6.63
CA VAL A 360 33.02 -65.70 -6.55
C VAL A 360 32.42 -65.20 -5.22
N GLU A 361 33.17 -65.27 -4.12
CA GLU A 361 32.73 -64.81 -2.79
C GLU A 361 32.92 -63.29 -2.59
N ALA A 362 33.89 -62.68 -3.27
CA ALA A 362 34.10 -61.24 -3.26
C ALA A 362 32.94 -60.46 -3.91
N ALA A 363 32.72 -59.22 -3.44
CA ALA A 363 31.78 -58.30 -4.07
C ALA A 363 32.22 -57.93 -5.50
N GLU A 364 31.27 -57.86 -6.43
CA GLU A 364 31.60 -57.67 -7.85
C GLU A 364 32.15 -56.26 -8.13
N THR A 365 33.46 -56.21 -8.36
CA THR A 365 34.21 -55.01 -8.73
C THR A 365 34.40 -54.92 -10.24
N LYS A 366 34.71 -53.73 -10.75
CA LYS A 366 34.97 -53.47 -12.19
C LYS A 366 36.00 -54.44 -12.78
N ASP A 367 37.02 -54.79 -11.98
CA ASP A 367 38.15 -55.62 -12.42
C ASP A 367 37.90 -57.13 -12.25
N SER A 368 36.77 -57.54 -11.66
CA SER A 368 36.44 -58.96 -11.44
C SER A 368 36.39 -59.75 -12.75
N SER A 369 35.80 -59.18 -13.79
CA SER A 369 35.73 -59.78 -15.13
C SER A 369 37.10 -59.93 -15.81
N ALA A 370 38.04 -59.02 -15.54
CA ALA A 370 39.42 -59.10 -16.03
C ALA A 370 40.22 -60.18 -15.28
N LYS A 371 40.06 -60.24 -13.95
CA LYS A 371 40.65 -61.29 -13.10
C LYS A 371 40.10 -62.68 -13.46
N LEU A 372 38.81 -62.80 -13.78
CA LEU A 372 38.21 -64.03 -14.29
C LEU A 372 38.87 -64.47 -15.61
N LYS A 373 39.03 -63.56 -16.57
CA LYS A 373 39.70 -63.85 -17.85
C LYS A 373 41.16 -64.28 -17.68
N ALA A 374 41.87 -63.70 -16.71
CA ALA A 374 43.22 -64.14 -16.35
C ALA A 374 43.22 -65.58 -15.80
N LEU A 375 42.38 -65.88 -14.80
CA LEU A 375 42.23 -67.24 -14.25
C LEU A 375 41.80 -68.26 -15.33
N GLN A 376 40.92 -67.89 -16.25
CA GLN A 376 40.51 -68.72 -17.39
C GLN A 376 41.66 -68.97 -18.38
N ALA A 377 42.59 -68.02 -18.55
CA ALA A 377 43.79 -68.20 -19.38
C ALA A 377 44.84 -69.07 -18.67
N GLU A 378 45.11 -68.83 -17.39
CA GLU A 378 46.04 -69.62 -16.58
C GLU A 378 45.56 -71.07 -16.40
N TRP A 379 44.25 -71.28 -16.29
CA TRP A 379 43.62 -72.60 -16.29
C TRP A 379 43.87 -73.37 -17.60
N LYS A 380 43.69 -72.71 -18.75
CA LYS A 380 43.94 -73.27 -20.09
C LYS A 380 45.43 -73.50 -20.36
N ALA A 381 46.31 -72.68 -19.80
CA ALA A 381 47.76 -72.84 -19.89
C ALA A 381 48.30 -73.95 -18.95
N THR A 382 47.56 -74.31 -17.90
CA THR A 382 47.96 -75.37 -16.98
C THR A 382 47.60 -76.74 -17.56
N GLY A 383 48.61 -77.60 -17.73
CA GLY A 383 48.51 -78.87 -18.46
C GLY A 383 47.67 -79.96 -17.80
N ALA A 384 47.91 -81.20 -18.25
CA ALA A 384 47.23 -82.39 -17.76
C ALA A 384 47.45 -82.63 -16.26
N VAL A 385 46.51 -83.35 -15.65
CA VAL A 385 46.37 -83.66 -14.22
C VAL A 385 46.25 -85.19 -14.06
N PRO A 386 46.49 -85.79 -12.89
CA PRO A 386 46.23 -87.22 -12.68
C PRO A 386 44.76 -87.58 -12.92
N GLN A 387 44.50 -88.68 -13.62
CA GLN A 387 43.13 -89.08 -14.03
C GLN A 387 42.19 -89.34 -12.82
N SER A 388 42.74 -89.58 -11.63
CA SER A 388 41.99 -89.69 -10.37
C SER A 388 41.26 -88.42 -9.95
N ASP A 389 41.77 -87.26 -10.35
CA ASP A 389 41.36 -85.94 -9.86
C ASP A 389 40.74 -85.07 -10.96
N SER A 390 40.88 -85.48 -12.22
CA SER A 390 40.53 -84.68 -13.40
C SER A 390 39.04 -84.28 -13.41
N GLN A 391 38.12 -85.24 -13.28
CA GLN A 391 36.68 -84.99 -13.25
C GLN A 391 36.27 -84.03 -12.11
N SER A 392 36.73 -84.27 -10.87
CA SER A 392 36.32 -83.44 -9.73
C SER A 392 36.88 -82.01 -9.80
N ILE A 393 38.07 -81.84 -10.38
CA ILE A 393 38.67 -80.53 -10.68
C ILE A 393 37.91 -79.83 -11.82
N TRP A 394 37.43 -80.56 -12.82
CA TRP A 394 36.59 -80.05 -13.92
C TRP A 394 35.20 -79.63 -13.43
N ASP A 395 34.53 -80.45 -12.62
CA ASP A 395 33.22 -80.17 -12.03
C ASP A 395 33.26 -78.91 -11.14
N THR A 396 34.27 -78.84 -10.27
CA THR A 396 34.46 -77.70 -9.36
C THR A 396 34.72 -76.40 -10.13
N TYR A 397 35.45 -76.47 -11.25
CA TYR A 397 35.70 -75.31 -12.11
C TYR A 397 34.41 -74.78 -12.75
N HIS A 398 33.64 -75.66 -13.40
CA HIS A 398 32.41 -75.24 -14.09
C HIS A 398 31.32 -74.78 -13.11
N GLY A 399 31.18 -75.44 -11.95
CA GLY A 399 30.28 -74.99 -10.88
C GLY A 399 30.64 -73.60 -10.35
N LEU A 400 31.93 -73.30 -10.16
CA LEU A 400 32.36 -71.95 -9.74
C LEU A 400 32.16 -70.89 -10.85
N LEU A 401 32.34 -71.25 -12.12
CA LEU A 401 32.03 -70.35 -13.26
C LEU A 401 30.54 -70.05 -13.35
N ASP A 402 29.67 -71.05 -13.23
CA ASP A 402 28.21 -70.86 -13.25
C ASP A 402 27.75 -69.95 -12.11
N ILE A 403 28.24 -70.18 -10.88
CA ILE A 403 27.94 -69.31 -9.74
C ILE A 403 28.45 -67.87 -9.98
N TYR A 404 29.60 -67.67 -10.63
CA TYR A 404 30.06 -66.33 -11.02
C TYR A 404 29.09 -65.65 -12.01
N TYR A 405 28.79 -66.31 -13.13
CA TYR A 405 27.94 -65.72 -14.17
C TYR A 405 26.49 -65.52 -13.70
N SER A 406 25.97 -66.40 -12.84
CA SER A 406 24.68 -66.25 -12.17
C SER A 406 24.65 -65.01 -11.25
N LYS A 407 25.69 -64.82 -10.42
CA LYS A 407 25.84 -63.61 -9.59
C LYS A 407 25.97 -62.34 -10.43
N GLN A 408 26.75 -62.38 -11.50
CA GLN A 408 26.92 -61.25 -12.43
C GLN A 408 25.61 -60.90 -13.16
N GLY A 409 24.85 -61.91 -13.59
CA GLY A 409 23.50 -61.72 -14.14
C GLY A 409 22.57 -61.02 -13.15
N GLN A 410 22.55 -61.46 -11.88
CA GLN A 410 21.77 -60.82 -10.82
C GLN A 410 22.22 -59.37 -10.54
N PHE A 411 23.54 -59.11 -10.50
CA PHE A 411 24.08 -57.76 -10.28
C PHE A 411 23.75 -56.78 -11.42
N LEU A 412 23.80 -57.24 -12.67
CA LEU A 412 23.38 -56.47 -13.83
C LEU A 412 21.86 -56.19 -13.80
N GLN A 413 21.04 -57.21 -13.50
CA GLN A 413 19.59 -57.05 -13.32
C GLN A 413 19.26 -56.04 -12.22
N MET A 414 19.91 -56.10 -11.06
CA MET A 414 19.74 -55.14 -9.97
C MET A 414 20.10 -53.70 -10.41
N LYS A 415 21.21 -53.53 -11.14
CA LYS A 415 21.58 -52.22 -11.72
C LYS A 415 20.57 -51.70 -12.74
N ASP A 416 19.96 -52.58 -13.54
CA ASP A 416 18.92 -52.19 -14.50
C ASP A 416 17.59 -51.88 -13.82
N LEU A 417 17.26 -52.54 -12.71
CA LEU A 417 16.15 -52.15 -11.83
C LEU A 417 16.41 -50.78 -11.18
N ASP A 418 17.62 -50.52 -10.67
CA ASP A 418 17.98 -49.20 -10.11
C ASP A 418 17.95 -48.10 -11.18
N ARG A 419 18.44 -48.37 -12.39
CA ARG A 419 18.31 -47.47 -13.55
C ARG A 419 16.86 -47.15 -13.89
N ARG A 420 15.96 -48.15 -13.87
CA ARG A 420 14.50 -47.97 -14.09
C ARG A 420 13.84 -47.17 -12.96
N ARG A 421 14.24 -47.39 -11.70
CA ARG A 421 13.73 -46.60 -10.56
C ARG A 421 14.24 -45.15 -10.59
N ASN A 422 15.48 -44.92 -11.03
CA ASN A 422 16.02 -43.58 -11.26
C ASN A 422 15.31 -42.85 -12.43
N LEU A 423 14.94 -43.59 -13.48
CA LEU A 423 14.13 -43.11 -14.61
C LEU A 423 12.75 -42.66 -14.12
N GLU A 424 12.02 -43.55 -13.43
CA GLU A 424 10.70 -43.24 -12.82
C GLU A 424 10.75 -42.04 -11.88
N ALA A 425 11.79 -41.95 -11.05
CA ALA A 425 11.99 -40.82 -10.13
C ALA A 425 12.28 -39.51 -10.88
N LYS A 426 13.11 -39.51 -11.94
CA LYS A 426 13.38 -38.32 -12.76
C LYS A 426 12.17 -37.91 -13.60
N GLU A 427 11.38 -38.85 -14.11
CA GLU A 427 10.07 -38.55 -14.69
C GLU A 427 9.12 -37.90 -13.66
N ALA A 428 9.12 -38.36 -12.42
CA ALA A 428 8.30 -37.75 -11.36
C ALA A 428 8.77 -36.33 -11.00
N LEU A 429 10.08 -36.03 -11.04
CA LEU A 429 10.58 -34.66 -10.92
C LEU A 429 10.17 -33.79 -12.11
N ILE A 430 10.24 -34.30 -13.33
CA ILE A 430 9.80 -33.59 -14.55
C ILE A 430 8.30 -33.26 -14.47
N LYS A 431 7.46 -34.24 -14.14
CA LYS A 431 6.00 -34.04 -13.98
C LYS A 431 5.66 -33.02 -12.88
N ARG A 432 6.50 -32.91 -11.83
CA ARG A 432 6.41 -31.83 -10.83
C ARG A 432 6.83 -30.48 -11.40
N ALA A 433 7.96 -30.40 -12.10
CA ALA A 433 8.45 -29.16 -12.72
C ALA A 433 7.46 -28.62 -13.77
N GLU A 434 6.91 -29.48 -14.61
CA GLU A 434 5.84 -29.18 -15.58
C GLU A 434 4.60 -28.59 -14.88
N ALA A 435 4.23 -29.09 -13.70
CA ALA A 435 3.13 -28.55 -12.90
C ALA A 435 3.44 -27.18 -12.27
N LEU A 436 4.71 -26.86 -11.95
CA LEU A 436 5.10 -25.55 -11.40
C LEU A 436 4.82 -24.39 -12.37
N ALA A 437 4.77 -24.65 -13.68
CA ALA A 437 4.38 -23.67 -14.70
C ALA A 437 2.99 -23.05 -14.40
N GLN A 438 2.05 -23.85 -13.87
CA GLN A 438 0.69 -23.41 -13.53
C GLN A 438 0.52 -23.04 -12.03
N ALA A 439 1.53 -23.24 -11.19
CA ALA A 439 1.41 -23.04 -9.75
C ALA A 439 1.14 -21.56 -9.37
N PRO A 440 0.36 -21.29 -8.30
CA PRO A 440 0.11 -19.95 -7.82
C PRO A 440 1.30 -19.39 -7.03
N GLY A 441 1.85 -18.25 -7.48
CA GLY A 441 2.93 -17.53 -6.80
C GLY A 441 4.32 -17.89 -7.32
N ILE A 442 4.80 -17.11 -8.30
CA ILE A 442 6.02 -17.38 -9.08
C ILE A 442 7.29 -17.52 -8.19
N ASN A 443 7.38 -16.81 -7.05
CA ASN A 443 8.52 -16.98 -6.12
C ASN A 443 8.60 -18.42 -5.57
N LYS A 444 7.49 -18.94 -5.00
CA LYS A 444 7.46 -20.28 -4.40
C LYS A 444 7.76 -21.37 -5.44
N ALA A 445 7.23 -21.20 -6.64
CA ALA A 445 7.51 -22.11 -7.75
C ALA A 445 9.01 -22.13 -8.10
N LEU A 446 9.72 -21.00 -8.04
CA LEU A 446 11.18 -20.96 -8.26
C LEU A 446 11.96 -21.58 -7.09
N ASP A 447 11.50 -21.37 -5.84
CA ASP A 447 12.08 -22.00 -4.66
C ASP A 447 11.91 -23.54 -4.70
N GLU A 448 10.79 -24.02 -5.24
CA GLU A 448 10.49 -25.45 -5.45
C GLU A 448 11.26 -26.02 -6.65
N LEU A 449 11.34 -25.30 -7.78
CA LEU A 449 12.18 -25.67 -8.93
C LEU A 449 13.67 -25.80 -8.56
N THR A 450 14.15 -24.96 -7.63
CA THR A 450 15.53 -25.05 -7.10
C THR A 450 15.75 -26.37 -6.36
N LYS A 451 14.79 -26.80 -5.53
CA LYS A 451 14.84 -28.11 -4.85
C LYS A 451 14.75 -29.27 -5.83
N LEU A 452 13.92 -29.17 -6.88
CA LEU A 452 13.87 -30.18 -7.94
C LEU A 452 15.22 -30.31 -8.68
N HIS A 453 16.00 -29.23 -8.82
CA HIS A 453 17.38 -29.27 -9.35
C HIS A 453 18.38 -29.94 -8.38
N GLU A 454 18.13 -29.92 -7.07
CA GLU A 454 18.92 -30.64 -6.07
C GLU A 454 18.55 -32.13 -6.09
N ASP A 455 17.25 -32.46 -6.03
CA ASP A 455 16.74 -33.84 -6.18
C ASP A 455 17.22 -34.50 -7.48
N TRP A 456 17.25 -33.75 -8.59
CA TRP A 456 17.74 -34.25 -9.89
C TRP A 456 19.21 -34.70 -9.86
N LYS A 457 20.06 -33.98 -9.11
CA LYS A 457 21.48 -34.33 -8.89
C LYS A 457 21.63 -35.52 -7.94
N ASN A 458 20.73 -35.63 -6.96
CA ASN A 458 20.74 -36.70 -5.95
C ASN A 458 20.26 -38.06 -6.52
N ILE A 459 19.38 -38.06 -7.53
CA ILE A 459 18.97 -39.30 -8.22
C ILE A 459 20.08 -39.79 -9.15
N GLY A 460 20.34 -41.10 -9.09
CA GLY A 460 21.40 -41.77 -9.83
C GLY A 460 21.24 -41.84 -11.36
N PRO A 461 22.08 -42.66 -12.03
CA PRO A 461 22.06 -42.81 -13.49
C PRO A 461 20.80 -43.55 -13.99
N VAL A 462 20.42 -43.18 -15.20
CA VAL A 462 19.26 -43.64 -15.99
C VAL A 462 19.80 -44.43 -17.19
N PRO A 463 19.02 -45.27 -17.92
CA PRO A 463 19.47 -45.84 -19.18
C PRO A 463 19.92 -44.74 -20.16
N ASN A 464 21.02 -44.98 -20.89
CA ASN A 464 21.72 -43.96 -21.66
C ASN A 464 20.79 -43.22 -22.64
N ASP A 465 19.94 -43.97 -23.31
CA ASP A 465 19.05 -43.53 -24.39
C ASP A 465 18.00 -42.52 -23.92
N GLN A 466 17.68 -42.53 -22.62
CA GLN A 466 16.71 -41.63 -22.01
C GLN A 466 17.34 -40.47 -21.23
N ARG A 467 18.68 -40.47 -21.05
CA ARG A 467 19.39 -39.44 -20.29
C ARG A 467 19.14 -38.03 -20.85
N GLU A 468 19.31 -37.87 -22.16
CA GLU A 468 19.20 -36.56 -22.81
C GLU A 468 17.73 -36.12 -23.00
N PRO A 469 16.78 -36.97 -23.48
CA PRO A 469 15.37 -36.58 -23.57
C PRO A 469 14.75 -36.14 -22.24
N LEU A 470 15.09 -36.79 -21.12
CA LEU A 470 14.61 -36.40 -19.80
C LEU A 470 15.24 -35.08 -19.33
N TRP A 471 16.53 -34.85 -19.61
CA TRP A 471 17.20 -33.59 -19.28
C TRP A 471 16.62 -32.40 -20.05
N GLN A 472 16.44 -32.55 -21.37
CA GLN A 472 15.82 -31.53 -22.21
C GLN A 472 14.40 -31.17 -21.75
N ARG A 473 13.58 -32.16 -21.36
CA ARG A 473 12.25 -31.89 -20.77
C ARG A 473 12.32 -31.16 -19.43
N PHE A 474 13.27 -31.51 -18.56
CA PHE A 474 13.45 -30.85 -17.27
C PHE A 474 13.84 -29.37 -17.44
N ILE A 475 14.77 -29.07 -18.34
CA ILE A 475 15.17 -27.70 -18.67
C ILE A 475 14.04 -26.92 -19.35
N ALA A 476 13.31 -27.51 -20.31
CA ALA A 476 12.16 -26.85 -20.92
C ALA A 476 11.08 -26.44 -19.90
N ALA A 477 10.82 -27.28 -18.88
CA ALA A 477 9.92 -26.93 -17.79
C ALA A 477 10.47 -25.80 -16.87
N SER A 478 11.79 -25.80 -16.65
CA SER A 478 12.51 -24.72 -15.95
C SER A 478 12.39 -23.38 -16.68
N ASP A 479 12.65 -23.37 -17.98
CA ASP A 479 12.65 -22.18 -18.83
C ASP A 479 11.27 -21.53 -18.92
N VAL A 480 10.19 -22.31 -18.99
CA VAL A 480 8.81 -21.81 -18.93
C VAL A 480 8.56 -21.01 -17.64
N LEU A 481 9.09 -21.46 -16.50
CA LEU A 481 8.92 -20.73 -15.23
C LEU A 481 9.80 -19.47 -15.16
N HIS A 482 11.01 -19.51 -15.70
CA HIS A 482 11.87 -18.32 -15.82
C HIS A 482 11.28 -17.28 -16.77
N GLN A 483 10.69 -17.69 -17.89
CA GLN A 483 10.00 -16.81 -18.84
C GLN A 483 8.74 -16.21 -18.20
N ARG A 484 7.90 -17.00 -17.53
CA ARG A 484 6.74 -16.51 -16.74
C ARG A 484 7.16 -15.48 -15.67
N ARG A 485 8.33 -15.66 -15.06
CA ARG A 485 8.92 -14.67 -14.12
C ARG A 485 9.34 -13.39 -14.84
N LYS A 486 10.04 -13.50 -15.97
CA LYS A 486 10.47 -12.35 -16.77
C LYS A 486 9.26 -11.53 -17.21
N GLU A 487 8.25 -12.16 -17.81
CA GLU A 487 7.01 -11.51 -18.22
C GLU A 487 6.29 -10.79 -17.09
N PHE A 488 6.19 -11.40 -15.89
CA PHE A 488 5.59 -10.74 -14.73
C PHE A 488 6.37 -9.49 -14.28
N VAL A 489 7.70 -9.52 -14.34
CA VAL A 489 8.56 -8.36 -14.02
C VAL A 489 8.46 -7.28 -15.11
N ASP A 490 8.43 -7.67 -16.38
CA ASP A 490 8.34 -6.75 -17.53
C ASP A 490 6.97 -6.07 -17.61
N GLN A 491 5.88 -6.81 -17.40
CA GLN A 491 4.51 -6.27 -17.27
C GLN A 491 4.44 -5.27 -16.10
N ARG A 492 4.95 -5.65 -14.93
CA ARG A 492 5.01 -4.76 -13.76
C ARG A 492 5.85 -3.51 -14.03
N SER A 493 7.02 -3.66 -14.64
CA SER A 493 7.88 -2.52 -15.01
C SER A 493 7.18 -1.58 -15.98
N THR A 494 6.43 -2.13 -16.94
CA THR A 494 5.65 -1.37 -17.91
C THR A 494 4.50 -0.61 -17.25
N GLN A 495 3.77 -1.24 -16.34
CA GLN A 495 2.73 -0.58 -15.52
C GLN A 495 3.32 0.52 -14.63
N GLU A 496 4.43 0.25 -13.93
CA GLU A 496 5.11 1.25 -13.11
C GLU A 496 5.61 2.44 -13.95
N LYS A 497 6.11 2.21 -15.18
CA LYS A 497 6.49 3.27 -16.14
C LYS A 497 5.29 4.06 -16.69
N ALA A 498 4.15 3.43 -16.94
CA ALA A 498 2.94 4.13 -17.35
C ALA A 498 2.41 5.04 -16.22
N ASN A 499 2.35 4.50 -14.99
CA ASN A 499 1.99 5.23 -13.78
C ASN A 499 2.96 6.41 -13.50
N LEU A 500 4.25 6.23 -13.75
CA LEU A 500 5.28 7.27 -13.65
C LEU A 500 4.90 8.48 -14.53
N VAL A 501 4.59 8.25 -15.81
CA VAL A 501 4.19 9.32 -16.75
C VAL A 501 2.90 9.99 -16.30
N VAL A 502 1.90 9.23 -15.85
CA VAL A 502 0.66 9.81 -15.29
C VAL A 502 0.97 10.72 -14.11
N LYS A 503 1.74 10.28 -13.11
CA LYS A 503 2.04 11.12 -11.94
C LYS A 503 3.00 12.28 -12.25
N GLN A 504 3.81 12.22 -13.31
CA GLN A 504 4.53 13.39 -13.82
C GLN A 504 3.56 14.46 -14.34
N ALA A 505 2.58 14.09 -15.18
CA ALA A 505 1.57 15.03 -15.66
C ALA A 505 0.68 15.59 -14.52
N LEU A 506 0.39 14.80 -13.49
CA LEU A 506 -0.31 15.28 -12.28
C LEU A 506 0.56 16.24 -11.45
N LEU A 507 1.86 15.97 -11.31
CA LEU A 507 2.80 16.88 -10.66
C LEU A 507 2.86 18.23 -11.41
N GLU A 508 2.97 18.21 -12.73
CA GLU A 508 2.93 19.41 -13.58
C GLU A 508 1.63 20.20 -13.40
N ARG A 509 0.47 19.53 -13.28
CA ARG A 509 -0.80 20.18 -12.93
C ARG A 509 -0.80 20.83 -11.54
N VAL A 510 -0.09 20.28 -10.56
CA VAL A 510 -0.06 20.82 -9.18
C VAL A 510 1.01 21.91 -8.97
N LEU A 511 2.11 21.93 -9.73
CA LEU A 511 3.16 22.93 -9.57
C LEU A 511 2.66 24.40 -9.62
N PRO A 512 1.73 24.81 -10.50
CA PRO A 512 1.13 26.16 -10.45
C PRO A 512 0.41 26.50 -9.14
N PHE A 513 -0.23 25.52 -8.48
CA PHE A 513 -0.91 25.73 -7.20
C PHE A 513 0.10 26.10 -6.08
N ALA A 514 1.37 25.70 -6.21
CA ALA A 514 2.43 26.05 -5.28
C ALA A 514 2.81 27.54 -5.26
N THR A 515 2.29 28.35 -6.20
CA THR A 515 2.48 29.81 -6.28
C THR A 515 1.15 30.57 -6.48
N PHE A 516 0.01 29.88 -6.41
CA PHE A 516 -1.30 30.50 -6.61
C PHE A 516 -1.70 31.41 -5.43
N GLU A 517 -2.04 32.66 -5.74
CA GLU A 517 -2.48 33.71 -4.80
C GLU A 517 -3.64 34.51 -5.42
N THR A 518 -4.63 34.92 -4.62
CA THR A 518 -5.78 35.72 -5.09
C THR A 518 -6.56 36.35 -3.93
N ASP A 519 -7.16 37.52 -4.15
CA ASP A 519 -8.05 38.18 -3.17
C ASP A 519 -9.46 37.57 -3.12
N ARG A 520 -9.80 36.71 -4.09
CA ARG A 520 -11.17 36.21 -4.30
C ARG A 520 -11.40 34.89 -3.55
N VAL A 521 -12.09 34.97 -2.41
CA VAL A 521 -12.53 33.82 -1.59
C VAL A 521 -13.15 32.67 -2.41
N ASN A 522 -13.90 32.95 -3.47
CA ASN A 522 -14.52 31.92 -4.31
C ASN A 522 -13.52 31.18 -5.20
N LEU A 523 -12.44 31.84 -5.66
CA LEU A 523 -11.38 31.18 -6.43
C LEU A 523 -10.55 30.26 -5.54
N TRP A 524 -10.31 30.63 -4.27
CA TRP A 524 -9.71 29.72 -3.28
C TRP A 524 -10.54 28.45 -3.03
N ARG A 525 -11.87 28.49 -3.19
CA ARG A 525 -12.72 27.28 -3.15
C ARG A 525 -12.49 26.43 -4.40
N SER A 526 -12.75 26.98 -5.59
CA SER A 526 -12.53 26.29 -6.88
C SER A 526 -11.14 25.63 -6.98
N LYS A 527 -10.06 26.32 -6.59
CA LYS A 527 -8.70 25.77 -6.59
C LYS A 527 -8.40 24.79 -5.44
N THR A 528 -9.20 24.77 -4.38
CA THR A 528 -9.17 23.66 -3.40
C THR A 528 -9.78 22.42 -4.01
N ASP A 529 -10.91 22.57 -4.70
CA ASP A 529 -11.71 21.47 -5.22
C ASP A 529 -10.97 20.77 -6.38
N GLU A 530 -10.44 21.53 -7.35
CA GLU A 530 -9.52 21.03 -8.40
C GLU A 530 -8.30 20.29 -7.81
N LEU A 531 -7.75 20.78 -6.69
CA LEU A 531 -6.60 20.15 -6.02
C LEU A 531 -6.99 18.87 -5.25
N GLN A 532 -8.26 18.69 -4.86
CA GLN A 532 -8.76 17.41 -4.35
C GLN A 532 -9.01 16.41 -5.47
N GLU A 533 -9.48 16.85 -6.64
CA GLU A 533 -9.60 16.01 -7.84
C GLU A 533 -8.22 15.46 -8.26
N ILE A 534 -7.22 16.34 -8.39
CA ILE A 534 -5.85 15.91 -8.72
C ILE A 534 -5.26 14.99 -7.63
N LYS A 535 -5.66 15.16 -6.36
CA LYS A 535 -5.28 14.23 -5.28
C LYS A 535 -5.90 12.85 -5.47
N ALA A 536 -7.17 12.76 -5.84
CA ALA A 536 -7.83 11.49 -6.14
C ALA A 536 -7.18 10.80 -7.34
N GLU A 537 -6.87 11.54 -8.41
CA GLU A 537 -6.12 11.04 -9.56
C GLU A 537 -4.72 10.53 -9.14
N TRP A 538 -4.02 11.26 -8.27
CA TRP A 538 -2.67 10.90 -7.78
C TRP A 538 -2.66 9.61 -6.96
N GLU A 539 -3.66 9.41 -6.11
CA GLU A 539 -3.82 8.20 -5.30
C GLU A 539 -4.29 7.01 -6.15
N ALA A 540 -5.12 7.26 -7.18
CA ALA A 540 -5.55 6.23 -8.15
C ALA A 540 -4.44 5.78 -9.11
N ALA A 541 -3.49 6.66 -9.47
CA ALA A 541 -2.43 6.41 -10.45
C ALA A 541 -1.33 5.40 -10.03
N GLY A 542 -1.64 4.46 -9.13
CA GLY A 542 -0.84 3.25 -8.89
C GLY A 542 0.57 3.44 -8.30
N LEU A 543 1.41 2.42 -8.49
CA LEU A 543 2.82 2.38 -8.07
C LEU A 543 3.76 2.85 -9.19
N VAL A 544 4.88 3.46 -8.79
CA VAL A 544 5.89 4.10 -9.65
C VAL A 544 7.27 3.49 -9.28
N PRO A 545 8.27 3.41 -10.19
CA PRO A 545 9.56 2.82 -9.89
C PRO A 545 10.24 3.51 -8.71
N ARG A 546 10.71 2.71 -7.74
CA ARG A 546 11.24 3.19 -6.45
C ARG A 546 12.24 4.34 -6.55
N ALA A 547 13.14 4.30 -7.53
CA ALA A 547 14.17 5.31 -7.73
C ALA A 547 13.63 6.74 -7.99
N GLN A 548 12.39 6.88 -8.46
CA GLN A 548 11.77 8.17 -8.76
C GLN A 548 10.58 8.51 -7.84
N ALA A 549 9.95 7.50 -7.25
CA ALA A 549 8.77 7.65 -6.41
C ALA A 549 8.95 8.66 -5.27
N ASP A 550 10.06 8.60 -4.52
CA ASP A 550 10.29 9.46 -3.37
C ASP A 550 10.50 10.93 -3.75
N ALA A 551 11.26 11.19 -4.83
CA ALA A 551 11.51 12.54 -5.33
C ALA A 551 10.21 13.19 -5.86
N LEU A 552 9.46 12.44 -6.66
CA LEU A 552 8.20 12.87 -7.26
C LEU A 552 7.11 13.09 -6.19
N ASN A 553 7.00 12.21 -5.19
CA ASN A 553 6.09 12.36 -4.05
C ASN A 553 6.49 13.52 -3.12
N LYS A 554 7.80 13.79 -2.95
CA LYS A 554 8.29 14.97 -2.21
C LYS A 554 7.91 16.28 -2.90
N GLN A 555 8.07 16.39 -4.22
CA GLN A 555 7.65 17.56 -5.00
C GLN A 555 6.12 17.72 -4.95
N TYR A 556 5.41 16.61 -5.19
CA TYR A 556 4.03 16.31 -4.76
C TYR A 556 3.56 17.12 -3.55
N TRP A 557 3.92 16.64 -2.36
CA TRP A 557 3.42 17.18 -1.10
C TRP A 557 4.01 18.54 -0.73
N ALA A 558 5.14 18.95 -1.31
CA ALA A 558 5.66 20.31 -1.16
C ALA A 558 4.74 21.33 -1.84
N ALA A 559 4.37 21.08 -3.11
CA ALA A 559 3.47 21.94 -3.87
C ALA A 559 2.05 21.98 -3.25
N TYR A 560 1.50 20.82 -2.88
CA TYR A 560 0.22 20.70 -2.19
C TYR A 560 0.21 21.51 -0.86
N LYS A 561 1.23 21.36 -0.01
CA LYS A 561 1.34 22.12 1.25
C LYS A 561 1.51 23.63 1.02
N ALA A 562 2.26 24.03 -0.01
CA ALA A 562 2.47 25.45 -0.33
C ALA A 562 1.17 26.18 -0.70
N PHE A 563 0.24 25.51 -1.39
CA PHE A 563 -1.11 26.02 -1.65
C PHE A 563 -1.91 26.22 -0.35
N PHE A 564 -2.00 25.17 0.49
CA PHE A 564 -2.80 25.23 1.72
C PHE A 564 -2.23 26.20 2.75
N ASN A 565 -0.91 26.41 2.81
CA ASN A 565 -0.29 27.44 3.63
C ASN A 565 -0.73 28.84 3.19
N ARG A 566 -0.57 29.19 1.90
CA ARG A 566 -1.03 30.49 1.36
C ARG A 566 -2.52 30.73 1.58
N LYS A 567 -3.35 29.72 1.33
CA LYS A 567 -4.80 29.76 1.60
C LYS A 567 -5.07 30.11 3.07
N ASN A 568 -4.38 29.44 3.99
CA ASN A 568 -4.49 29.69 5.44
C ASN A 568 -4.05 31.11 5.79
N ASP A 569 -2.93 31.58 5.26
CA ASP A 569 -2.38 32.91 5.54
C ASP A 569 -3.24 34.05 4.96
N PHE A 570 -3.86 33.85 3.79
CA PHE A 570 -4.90 34.74 3.24
C PHE A 570 -6.15 34.79 4.13
N PHE A 571 -6.64 33.64 4.63
CA PHE A 571 -7.79 33.67 5.54
C PHE A 571 -7.45 34.29 6.91
N LYS A 572 -6.20 34.17 7.39
CA LYS A 572 -5.71 34.89 8.58
C LYS A 572 -5.64 36.40 8.35
N SER A 573 -5.11 36.88 7.21
CA SER A 573 -5.06 38.32 6.94
C SER A 573 -6.46 38.93 6.87
N LEU A 574 -7.38 38.25 6.17
CA LEU A 574 -8.78 38.67 6.06
C LEU A 574 -9.54 38.66 7.41
N ASP A 575 -9.20 37.77 8.34
CA ASP A 575 -9.79 37.78 9.69
C ASP A 575 -9.13 38.84 10.60
N ASN A 576 -7.81 39.03 10.49
CA ASN A 576 -7.09 40.11 11.16
C ASN A 576 -7.64 41.49 10.76
N GLU A 577 -7.86 41.74 9.46
CA GLU A 577 -8.51 42.94 8.94
C GLU A 577 -9.92 43.15 9.53
N LYS A 578 -10.76 42.11 9.54
CA LYS A 578 -12.08 42.17 10.17
C LYS A 578 -12.00 42.47 11.66
N SER A 579 -11.01 41.92 12.37
CA SER A 579 -10.78 42.19 13.79
C SER A 579 -10.33 43.63 14.04
N ALA A 580 -9.53 44.20 13.13
CA ALA A 580 -9.13 45.61 13.17
C ALA A 580 -10.33 46.52 12.89
N ASN A 581 -11.16 46.20 11.89
CA ASN A 581 -12.41 46.90 11.61
C ASN A 581 -13.38 46.84 12.81
N VAL A 582 -13.45 45.73 13.55
CA VAL A 582 -14.24 45.63 14.79
C VAL A 582 -13.73 46.60 15.85
N LYS A 583 -12.42 46.65 16.09
CA LYS A 583 -11.80 47.58 17.05
C LYS A 583 -12.04 49.04 16.65
N ALA A 584 -11.89 49.36 15.38
CA ALA A 584 -12.18 50.70 14.85
C ALA A 584 -13.67 51.07 15.01
N LYS A 585 -14.60 50.19 14.65
CA LYS A 585 -16.04 50.43 14.85
C LYS A 585 -16.43 50.50 16.33
N GLN A 586 -15.77 49.77 17.23
CA GLN A 586 -15.99 49.93 18.66
C GLN A 586 -15.52 51.31 19.14
N ALA A 587 -14.31 51.75 18.79
CA ALA A 587 -13.82 53.09 19.15
C ALA A 587 -14.68 54.25 18.58
N LEU A 588 -15.37 54.02 17.46
CA LEU A 588 -16.38 54.95 16.92
C LEU A 588 -17.70 54.92 17.71
N ILE A 589 -18.12 53.76 18.22
CA ILE A 589 -19.25 53.65 19.17
C ILE A 589 -18.91 54.38 20.47
N ASP A 590 -17.71 54.16 21.00
CA ASP A 590 -17.26 54.75 22.27
C ASP A 590 -17.24 56.30 22.18
N GLN A 591 -16.76 56.86 21.06
CA GLN A 591 -16.87 58.31 20.77
C GLN A 591 -18.31 58.82 20.63
N ALA A 592 -19.24 58.00 20.12
CA ALA A 592 -20.64 58.37 19.99
C ALA A 592 -21.38 58.32 21.34
N GLU A 593 -21.07 57.32 22.18
CA GLU A 593 -21.57 57.20 23.55
C GLU A 593 -20.97 58.29 24.47
N GLU A 594 -19.73 58.73 24.24
CA GLU A 594 -19.16 59.92 24.89
C GLU A 594 -19.89 61.21 24.43
N ALA A 595 -20.10 61.39 23.12
CA ALA A 595 -20.83 62.54 22.59
C ALA A 595 -22.29 62.63 23.08
N GLN A 596 -22.96 61.50 23.33
CA GLN A 596 -24.29 61.43 23.94
C GLN A 596 -24.35 62.08 25.34
N ASN A 597 -23.27 61.96 26.11
CA ASN A 597 -23.16 62.48 27.47
C ASN A 597 -22.68 63.94 27.54
N ASN A 598 -22.31 64.55 26.40
CA ASN A 598 -21.82 65.93 26.36
C ASN A 598 -22.97 66.94 26.61
N PRO A 599 -22.82 67.93 27.51
CA PRO A 599 -23.79 69.01 27.68
C PRO A 599 -23.90 69.92 26.44
N ASP A 600 -22.83 70.13 25.67
CA ASP A 600 -22.86 70.91 24.43
C ASP A 600 -23.46 70.09 23.27
N HIS A 601 -24.69 70.44 22.90
CA HIS A 601 -25.45 69.78 21.84
C HIS A 601 -24.83 69.98 20.45
N ASP A 602 -24.22 71.14 20.17
CA ASP A 602 -23.66 71.45 18.86
C ASP A 602 -22.28 70.80 18.67
N ALA A 603 -21.46 70.77 19.72
CA ALA A 603 -20.23 69.97 19.74
C ALA A 603 -20.54 68.47 19.62
N ALA A 604 -21.50 67.94 20.38
CA ALA A 604 -21.95 66.55 20.27
C ALA A 604 -22.40 66.22 18.84
N ARG A 605 -23.23 67.08 18.24
CA ARG A 605 -23.70 66.94 16.86
C ARG A 605 -22.56 66.92 15.84
N GLN A 606 -21.53 67.75 16.00
CA GLN A 606 -20.36 67.75 15.12
C GLN A 606 -19.55 66.45 15.25
N VAL A 607 -19.36 65.93 16.47
CA VAL A 607 -18.70 64.64 16.70
C VAL A 607 -19.48 63.50 16.03
N ILE A 608 -20.80 63.41 16.25
CA ILE A 608 -21.63 62.38 15.61
C ILE A 608 -21.56 62.45 14.08
N ILE A 609 -21.56 63.65 13.47
CA ILE A 609 -21.42 63.80 12.01
C ILE A 609 -20.06 63.28 11.51
N ARG A 610 -18.95 63.55 12.23
CA ARG A 610 -17.63 63.01 11.91
C ARG A 610 -17.62 61.48 12.00
N VAL A 611 -18.07 60.94 13.13
CA VAL A 611 -18.06 59.50 13.42
C VAL A 611 -18.98 58.74 12.45
N GLN A 612 -20.11 59.32 12.01
CA GLN A 612 -20.98 58.75 10.95
C GLN A 612 -20.36 58.74 9.55
N LYS A 613 -19.34 59.56 9.28
CA LYS A 613 -18.52 59.46 8.07
C LYS A 613 -17.51 58.33 8.23
N GLU A 614 -16.68 58.41 9.26
CA GLU A 614 -15.63 57.42 9.56
C GLU A 614 -16.20 55.99 9.66
N TRP A 615 -17.42 55.81 10.21
CA TRP A 615 -18.12 54.53 10.26
C TRP A 615 -18.37 53.89 8.88
N LYS A 616 -18.59 54.70 7.84
CA LYS A 616 -18.79 54.24 6.45
C LYS A 616 -17.47 53.89 5.78
N ASP A 617 -16.42 54.63 6.13
CA ASP A 617 -15.07 54.46 5.59
C ASP A 617 -14.37 53.22 6.21
N VAL A 618 -14.66 52.86 7.48
CA VAL A 618 -14.19 51.60 8.08
C VAL A 618 -14.87 50.38 7.44
N GLY A 619 -14.05 49.41 7.03
CA GLY A 619 -14.46 48.24 6.25
C GLY A 619 -15.37 47.22 6.98
N ARG A 620 -15.56 46.07 6.32
CA ARG A 620 -16.44 45.00 6.82
C ARG A 620 -15.90 44.36 8.11
N VAL A 621 -16.82 44.05 9.01
CA VAL A 621 -16.62 43.32 10.27
C VAL A 621 -17.25 41.92 10.15
N PRO A 622 -16.99 40.97 11.07
CA PRO A 622 -17.65 39.67 11.05
C PRO A 622 -19.16 39.81 11.24
N ASP A 623 -19.95 39.11 10.43
CA ASP A 623 -21.41 39.33 10.33
C ASP A 623 -22.12 39.14 11.68
N LYS A 624 -21.66 38.17 12.50
CA LYS A 624 -22.15 37.92 13.87
C LYS A 624 -22.05 39.11 14.84
N LEU A 625 -21.23 40.11 14.52
CA LEU A 625 -21.03 41.33 15.31
C LEU A 625 -21.52 42.58 14.58
N ALA A 626 -21.71 42.53 13.25
CA ALA A 626 -22.08 43.68 12.43
C ALA A 626 -23.35 44.37 12.95
N ASP A 627 -24.44 43.60 13.14
CA ASP A 627 -25.72 44.13 13.59
C ASP A 627 -25.64 44.69 15.03
N LYS A 628 -24.93 44.01 15.93
CA LYS A 628 -24.77 44.44 17.33
C LYS A 628 -24.03 45.77 17.44
N LEU A 629 -22.94 45.91 16.69
CA LEU A 629 -22.16 47.15 16.61
C LEU A 629 -23.00 48.27 15.96
N TRP A 630 -23.71 47.96 14.87
CA TRP A 630 -24.59 48.92 14.20
C TRP A 630 -25.75 49.40 15.08
N HIS A 631 -26.40 48.52 15.85
CA HIS A 631 -27.47 48.89 16.76
C HIS A 631 -26.98 49.78 17.91
N ARG A 632 -25.81 49.51 18.53
CA ARG A 632 -25.21 50.42 19.53
C ARG A 632 -24.86 51.77 18.91
N PHE A 633 -24.13 51.75 17.79
CA PHE A 633 -23.72 52.98 17.10
C PHE A 633 -24.93 53.87 16.75
N ARG A 634 -25.98 53.26 16.22
CA ARG A 634 -27.22 53.94 15.87
C ARG A 634 -27.95 54.48 17.09
N ALA A 635 -28.06 53.71 18.18
CA ALA A 635 -28.72 54.17 19.41
C ALA A 635 -28.03 55.40 20.01
N ALA A 636 -26.69 55.42 20.05
CA ALA A 636 -25.92 56.58 20.50
C ALA A 636 -26.11 57.81 19.59
N CYS A 637 -26.11 57.62 18.26
CA CYS A 637 -26.42 58.68 17.30
C CYS A 637 -27.84 59.24 17.47
N ASP A 638 -28.85 58.35 17.49
CA ASP A 638 -30.26 58.74 17.54
C ASP A 638 -30.58 59.44 18.87
N ALA A 639 -29.93 59.06 19.99
CA ALA A 639 -30.06 59.74 21.28
C ALA A 639 -29.62 61.21 21.27
N VAL A 640 -28.49 61.54 20.62
CA VAL A 640 -28.01 62.93 20.47
C VAL A 640 -29.01 63.80 19.70
N PHE A 641 -29.66 63.24 18.67
CA PHE A 641 -30.64 63.96 17.86
C PHE A 641 -32.06 63.99 18.45
N GLU A 642 -32.43 63.05 19.31
CA GLU A 642 -33.78 62.99 19.90
C GLU A 642 -33.87 63.77 21.22
N ARG A 643 -32.79 63.93 21.99
CA ARG A 643 -32.75 64.76 23.22
C ARG A 643 -33.29 66.20 22.99
N PRO A 644 -32.81 66.99 22.00
CA PRO A 644 -33.39 68.31 21.71
C PRO A 644 -34.88 68.30 21.33
N LYS A 645 -35.33 67.25 20.64
CA LYS A 645 -36.75 67.12 20.23
C LYS A 645 -37.65 66.72 21.38
N GLN A 646 -37.18 65.87 22.30
CA GLN A 646 -37.89 65.53 23.53
C GLN A 646 -38.01 66.75 24.43
N GLU A 647 -36.93 67.53 24.58
CA GLU A 647 -36.98 68.81 25.29
C GLU A 647 -37.94 69.82 24.65
N ALA A 648 -38.05 69.85 23.32
CA ALA A 648 -39.04 70.68 22.62
C ALA A 648 -40.48 70.19 22.86
N ARG A 649 -40.76 68.90 22.59
CA ARG A 649 -42.08 68.29 22.81
C ARG A 649 -42.56 68.45 24.25
N GLN A 650 -41.70 68.23 25.24
CA GLN A 650 -42.05 68.42 26.66
C GLN A 650 -42.37 69.87 27.03
N ARG A 651 -41.90 70.88 26.27
CA ARG A 651 -42.30 72.28 26.45
C ARG A 651 -43.66 72.53 25.79
N GLU A 652 -43.86 72.03 24.57
CA GLU A 652 -45.12 72.11 23.84
C GLU A 652 -46.27 71.41 24.58
N GLU A 653 -46.06 70.18 25.07
CA GLU A 653 -47.02 69.39 25.85
C GLU A 653 -47.45 70.11 27.14
N LYS A 654 -46.51 70.73 27.87
CA LYS A 654 -46.82 71.49 29.10
C LYS A 654 -47.65 72.74 28.81
N VAL A 655 -47.34 73.46 27.73
CA VAL A 655 -48.16 74.62 27.28
C VAL A 655 -49.56 74.16 26.85
N GLN A 656 -49.66 73.02 26.16
CA GLN A 656 -50.93 72.47 25.71
C GLN A 656 -51.78 71.96 26.89
N GLN A 657 -51.18 71.32 27.90
CA GLN A 657 -51.86 70.90 29.13
C GLN A 657 -52.44 72.09 29.89
N ALA A 658 -51.62 73.12 30.16
CA ALA A 658 -52.09 74.35 30.81
C ALA A 658 -53.22 75.05 30.03
N SER A 659 -53.20 75.00 28.70
CA SER A 659 -54.29 75.53 27.87
C SER A 659 -55.59 74.72 27.99
N VAL A 660 -55.51 73.39 28.15
CA VAL A 660 -56.69 72.52 28.31
C VAL A 660 -57.31 72.70 29.70
N GLU A 661 -56.48 72.81 30.74
CA GLU A 661 -56.90 73.08 32.12
C GLU A 661 -57.65 74.42 32.21
N GLN A 662 -57.12 75.48 31.58
CA GLN A 662 -57.79 76.77 31.47
C GLN A 662 -59.17 76.66 30.79
N THR A 663 -59.29 75.94 29.67
CA THR A 663 -60.60 75.75 29.02
C THR A 663 -61.58 74.96 29.89
N ALA A 664 -61.13 73.88 30.54
CA ALA A 664 -62.00 73.07 31.40
C ALA A 664 -62.48 73.83 32.65
N HIS A 665 -61.69 74.78 33.18
CA HIS A 665 -62.17 75.66 34.25
C HIS A 665 -63.12 76.75 33.73
N LEU A 666 -62.93 77.26 32.51
CA LEU A 666 -63.90 78.17 31.88
C LEU A 666 -65.25 77.50 31.63
N ASP A 667 -65.26 76.24 31.21
CA ASP A 667 -66.50 75.48 30.99
C ASP A 667 -67.27 75.28 32.31
N LYS A 668 -66.59 74.96 33.43
CA LYS A 668 -67.20 74.94 34.77
C LYS A 668 -67.82 76.28 35.16
N ILE A 669 -67.12 77.39 34.90
CA ILE A 669 -67.66 78.74 35.16
C ILE A 669 -68.87 79.01 34.26
N ALA A 670 -68.86 78.56 33.00
CA ALA A 670 -69.99 78.70 32.09
C ALA A 670 -71.21 77.90 32.57
N GLU A 671 -71.03 76.68 33.07
CA GLU A 671 -72.08 75.89 33.71
C GLU A 671 -72.64 76.62 34.95
N GLN A 672 -71.77 77.11 35.84
CA GLN A 672 -72.17 77.90 37.03
C GLN A 672 -72.95 79.17 36.69
N VAL A 673 -72.59 79.85 35.59
CA VAL A 673 -73.33 81.04 35.10
C VAL A 673 -74.69 80.64 34.52
N ASN A 674 -74.75 79.55 33.76
CA ASN A 674 -75.97 79.09 33.09
C ASN A 674 -77.02 78.50 34.05
N THR A 675 -76.65 78.08 35.27
CA THR A 675 -77.60 77.62 36.30
C THR A 675 -78.25 78.76 37.09
N LEU A 676 -77.79 80.01 36.94
CA LEU A 676 -78.39 81.17 37.60
C LEU A 676 -79.75 81.51 36.99
N THR A 677 -80.78 81.55 37.82
CA THR A 677 -82.18 81.77 37.42
C THR A 677 -82.85 82.81 38.31
N ALA A 678 -84.08 83.21 37.99
CA ALA A 678 -84.82 84.15 38.84
C ALA A 678 -85.06 83.64 40.27
N ASP A 679 -85.13 82.31 40.43
CA ASP A 679 -85.31 81.63 41.73
C ASP A 679 -83.97 81.38 42.45
N SER A 680 -82.84 81.44 41.75
CA SER A 680 -81.49 81.33 42.30
C SER A 680 -80.55 82.38 41.69
N PRO A 681 -80.67 83.65 42.14
CA PRO A 681 -79.83 84.74 41.67
C PRO A 681 -78.35 84.60 42.08
N GLY A 682 -77.45 85.18 41.29
CA GLY A 682 -76.02 85.28 41.62
C GLY A 682 -75.76 86.24 42.79
N SER A 683 -74.61 86.10 43.46
CA SER A 683 -74.19 86.96 44.57
C SER A 683 -72.83 87.63 44.33
N LEU A 684 -72.60 88.78 44.96
CA LEU A 684 -71.28 89.44 44.92
C LEU A 684 -70.16 88.63 45.59
N GLU A 685 -70.51 87.62 46.39
CA GLU A 685 -69.57 86.70 47.01
C GLU A 685 -69.17 85.62 46.00
N GLY A 686 -70.13 84.97 45.31
CA GLY A 686 -69.84 84.02 44.24
C GLY A 686 -69.05 84.62 43.06
N PHE A 687 -69.32 85.88 42.70
CA PHE A 687 -68.49 86.62 41.74
C PHE A 687 -67.01 86.73 42.17
N ARG A 688 -66.77 86.94 43.47
CA ARG A 688 -65.42 86.99 44.04
C ARG A 688 -64.79 85.60 44.15
N GLU A 689 -65.57 84.59 44.52
CA GLU A 689 -65.11 83.19 44.61
C GLU A 689 -64.59 82.69 43.26
N ILE A 690 -65.34 82.92 42.17
CA ILE A 690 -64.90 82.59 40.80
C ILE A 690 -63.56 83.27 40.46
N LEU A 691 -63.42 84.55 40.80
CA LEU A 691 -62.19 85.31 40.58
C LEU A 691 -61.02 84.80 41.43
N THR A 692 -61.25 84.47 42.70
CA THR A 692 -60.20 83.93 43.57
C THR A 692 -59.77 82.52 43.15
N GLY A 693 -60.70 81.65 42.77
CA GLY A 693 -60.40 80.30 42.29
C GLY A 693 -59.53 80.36 41.03
N TRP A 694 -59.98 81.11 40.02
CA TRP A 694 -59.21 81.32 38.78
C TRP A 694 -57.81 81.91 39.06
N ALA A 695 -57.69 82.89 39.96
CA ALA A 695 -56.40 83.44 40.34
C ALA A 695 -55.50 82.39 41.01
N THR A 696 -56.01 81.61 41.96
CA THR A 696 -55.22 80.58 42.66
C THR A 696 -54.76 79.43 41.76
N GLU A 697 -55.51 79.12 40.70
CA GLU A 697 -55.14 78.09 39.73
C GLU A 697 -54.19 78.64 38.64
N PHE A 698 -54.44 79.81 38.05
CA PHE A 698 -53.80 80.22 36.79
C PHE A 698 -52.87 81.45 36.84
N ASP A 699 -52.83 82.22 37.94
CA ASP A 699 -51.91 83.37 38.05
C ASP A 699 -50.49 82.93 38.41
N PRO A 700 -49.45 83.71 38.04
CA PRO A 700 -48.07 83.45 38.44
C PRO A 700 -47.89 83.57 39.96
N THR A 701 -47.25 82.55 40.54
CA THR A 701 -46.81 82.53 41.95
C THR A 701 -45.28 82.48 42.03
N ASP A 702 -44.70 82.79 43.18
CA ASP A 702 -43.23 82.76 43.38
C ASP A 702 -42.62 81.38 43.09
N ASP A 703 -43.35 80.29 43.40
CA ASP A 703 -42.94 78.91 43.08
C ASP A 703 -43.10 78.56 41.59
N GLN A 704 -44.02 79.21 40.87
CA GLN A 704 -44.33 78.92 39.46
C GLN A 704 -44.51 80.21 38.63
N PRO A 705 -43.44 81.00 38.44
CA PRO A 705 -43.48 82.27 37.70
C PRO A 705 -43.69 82.11 36.18
N THR A 706 -43.81 80.87 35.70
CA THR A 706 -44.14 80.52 34.32
C THR A 706 -45.62 80.18 34.13
N ARG A 707 -46.45 80.19 35.19
CA ARG A 707 -47.91 80.20 35.03
C ARG A 707 -48.36 81.49 34.35
N GLY A 708 -49.42 81.37 33.56
CA GLY A 708 -50.06 82.51 32.92
C GLY A 708 -51.22 82.06 32.05
N THR A 709 -52.20 82.96 31.95
CA THR A 709 -53.41 82.78 31.15
C THR A 709 -53.19 83.21 29.70
N ALA A 710 -53.79 82.49 28.76
CA ALA A 710 -53.89 82.96 27.38
C ALA A 710 -54.82 84.18 27.28
N ASP A 711 -54.56 85.12 26.35
CA ASP A 711 -55.44 86.29 26.20
C ASP A 711 -56.90 85.90 25.93
N ARG A 712 -57.10 84.84 25.12
CA ARG A 712 -58.42 84.27 24.84
C ARG A 712 -59.12 83.72 26.07
N SER A 713 -58.39 83.13 27.03
CA SER A 713 -59.01 82.58 28.25
C SER A 713 -59.41 83.69 29.23
N GLU A 714 -58.67 84.79 29.30
CA GLU A 714 -59.11 86.01 30.00
C GLU A 714 -60.35 86.65 29.36
N GLU A 715 -60.38 86.80 28.03
CA GLU A 715 -61.54 87.36 27.32
C GLU A 715 -62.81 86.52 27.57
N GLN A 716 -62.67 85.19 27.58
CA GLN A 716 -63.76 84.27 27.93
C GLN A 716 -64.15 84.39 29.40
N LEU A 717 -63.20 84.44 30.35
CA LEU A 717 -63.46 84.65 31.78
C LEU A 717 -64.25 85.94 32.01
N LEU A 718 -63.79 87.06 31.45
CA LEU A 718 -64.41 88.38 31.61
C LEU A 718 -65.80 88.42 30.99
N SER A 719 -66.03 87.72 29.88
CA SER A 719 -67.36 87.55 29.28
C SER A 719 -68.31 86.75 30.17
N LEU A 720 -67.84 85.66 30.79
CA LEU A 720 -68.63 84.85 31.73
C LEU A 720 -68.92 85.61 33.03
N LEU A 721 -67.95 86.34 33.56
CA LEU A 721 -68.12 87.22 34.72
C LEU A 721 -69.10 88.37 34.45
N GLY A 722 -69.11 88.93 33.23
CA GLY A 722 -70.11 89.90 32.82
C GLY A 722 -71.53 89.32 32.86
N LYS A 723 -71.73 88.14 32.27
CA LYS A 723 -73.00 87.41 32.35
C LYS A 723 -73.40 87.10 33.79
N TYR A 724 -72.46 86.64 34.63
CA TYR A 724 -72.70 86.40 36.05
C TYR A 724 -73.30 87.64 36.73
N LEU A 725 -72.70 88.83 36.52
CA LEU A 725 -73.17 90.09 37.10
C LEU A 725 -74.58 90.48 36.65
N ASP A 726 -75.02 90.06 35.46
CA ASP A 726 -76.38 90.34 34.99
C ASP A 726 -77.47 89.57 35.77
N HIS A 727 -77.12 88.41 36.32
CA HIS A 727 -77.97 87.61 37.20
C HIS A 727 -77.88 88.01 38.70
N VAL A 728 -77.10 89.06 39.05
CA VAL A 728 -77.05 89.60 40.42
C VAL A 728 -78.12 90.70 40.59
N PRO A 729 -79.12 90.52 41.49
CA PRO A 729 -80.17 91.50 41.73
C PRO A 729 -79.66 92.70 42.54
N GLY A 730 -80.32 93.85 42.37
CA GLY A 730 -80.03 95.06 43.14
C GLY A 730 -78.84 95.91 42.66
N LEU A 731 -77.99 95.41 41.76
CA LEU A 731 -76.99 96.23 41.08
C LEU A 731 -77.62 97.05 39.95
N SER A 732 -77.20 98.31 39.79
CA SER A 732 -77.48 99.06 38.57
C SER A 732 -76.54 98.64 37.43
N TYR A 733 -76.92 98.96 36.19
CA TYR A 733 -76.07 98.78 35.01
C TYR A 733 -74.72 99.53 35.13
N GLU A 734 -74.71 100.69 35.78
CA GLU A 734 -73.48 101.44 36.05
C GLU A 734 -72.59 100.71 37.07
N ASP A 735 -73.16 100.08 38.09
CA ASP A 735 -72.38 99.32 39.08
C ASP A 735 -71.78 98.04 38.48
N ARG A 736 -72.57 97.30 37.67
CA ARG A 736 -72.10 96.11 36.92
C ARG A 736 -70.92 96.45 36.01
N THR A 737 -71.05 97.49 35.20
CA THR A 737 -70.00 97.91 34.25
C THR A 737 -68.76 98.50 34.93
N ASN A 738 -68.91 99.18 36.06
CA ASN A 738 -67.76 99.62 36.87
C ASN A 738 -67.06 98.43 37.57
N LEU A 739 -67.80 97.46 38.10
CA LEU A 739 -67.23 96.29 38.79
C LEU A 739 -66.49 95.36 37.82
N LEU A 740 -67.08 95.08 36.65
CA LEU A 740 -66.42 94.32 35.58
C LEU A 740 -65.12 95.02 35.15
N PHE A 741 -65.16 96.34 34.95
CA PHE A 741 -63.98 97.13 34.58
C PHE A 741 -62.89 97.11 35.66
N GLN A 742 -63.24 97.21 36.95
CA GLN A 742 -62.27 97.08 38.05
C GLN A 742 -61.61 95.70 38.07
N THR A 743 -62.41 94.64 37.92
CA THR A 743 -61.93 93.27 37.79
C THR A 743 -61.00 93.12 36.58
N GLU A 744 -61.35 93.69 35.43
CA GLU A 744 -60.54 93.64 34.21
C GLU A 744 -59.19 94.34 34.38
N VAL A 745 -59.15 95.49 35.05
CA VAL A 745 -57.90 96.18 35.40
C VAL A 745 -57.07 95.35 36.40
N ALA A 746 -57.71 94.67 37.36
CA ALA A 746 -57.03 93.77 38.30
C ALA A 746 -56.41 92.54 37.61
N ARG A 747 -57.17 91.86 36.73
CA ARG A 747 -56.65 90.76 35.88
C ARG A 747 -55.46 91.23 35.04
N LEU A 748 -55.55 92.41 34.42
CA LEU A 748 -54.45 92.97 33.63
C LEU A 748 -53.22 93.35 34.46
N LYS A 749 -53.37 93.72 35.73
CA LYS A 749 -52.26 93.98 36.66
C LYS A 749 -51.55 92.69 37.11
N ALA A 750 -52.24 91.55 37.14
CA ALA A 750 -51.69 90.25 37.55
C ALA A 750 -50.87 89.54 36.45
N ARG A 751 -50.96 89.97 35.19
CA ARG A 751 -50.37 89.27 34.04
C ARG A 751 -49.02 89.85 33.59
N PRO A 752 -48.14 89.04 32.96
CA PRO A 752 -46.96 89.53 32.27
C PRO A 752 -47.27 90.68 31.30
N HIS A 753 -46.37 91.65 31.19
CA HIS A 753 -46.53 92.86 30.36
C HIS A 753 -47.68 93.81 30.74
N ALA A 754 -48.28 93.67 31.94
CA ALA A 754 -49.33 94.54 32.49
C ALA A 754 -49.23 96.03 32.08
N GLN A 755 -48.06 96.64 32.25
CA GLN A 755 -47.82 98.07 31.97
C GLN A 755 -48.12 98.48 30.52
N GLN A 756 -47.86 97.61 29.54
CA GLN A 756 -48.15 97.89 28.12
C GLN A 756 -49.65 97.80 27.82
N GLN A 757 -50.35 96.83 28.41
CA GLN A 757 -51.80 96.67 28.23
C GLN A 757 -52.58 97.78 28.95
N LEU A 758 -52.17 98.14 30.17
CA LEU A 758 -52.78 99.22 30.95
C LEU A 758 -52.62 100.58 30.26
N THR A 759 -51.43 100.91 29.75
CA THR A 759 -51.22 102.17 28.99
C THR A 759 -52.00 102.21 27.68
N ARG A 760 -52.12 101.08 26.97
CA ARG A 760 -52.98 100.97 25.77
C ARG A 760 -54.45 101.24 26.10
N LYS A 761 -54.98 100.70 27.19
CA LYS A 761 -56.36 100.99 27.66
C LYS A 761 -56.52 102.43 28.16
N GLU A 762 -55.51 102.98 28.82
CA GLU A 762 -55.52 104.38 29.26
C GLU A 762 -55.65 105.34 28.07
N MET A 763 -54.92 105.08 26.97
CA MET A 763 -55.03 105.85 25.73
C MET A 763 -56.39 105.69 25.05
N ALA A 764 -56.99 104.49 25.08
CA ALA A 764 -58.32 104.26 24.52
C ALA A 764 -59.41 105.06 25.26
N LEU A 765 -59.43 105.03 26.60
CA LEU A 765 -60.39 105.81 27.40
C LEU A 765 -60.17 107.31 27.23
N ARG A 766 -58.92 107.80 27.20
CA ARG A 766 -58.63 109.22 26.89
C ARG A 766 -59.18 109.63 25.52
N LYS A 767 -59.12 108.74 24.52
CA LYS A 767 -59.66 108.99 23.18
C LYS A 767 -61.18 109.07 23.19
N GLU A 768 -61.87 108.10 23.80
CA GLU A 768 -63.34 108.10 23.91
C GLU A 768 -63.87 109.33 24.68
N ILE A 769 -63.18 109.73 25.77
CA ILE A 769 -63.48 110.97 26.50
C ILE A 769 -63.34 112.20 25.60
N ASN A 770 -62.21 112.35 24.90
CA ASN A 770 -61.98 113.50 24.02
C ASN A 770 -62.99 113.55 22.86
N GLU A 771 -63.37 112.40 22.31
CA GLU A 771 -64.37 112.32 21.22
C GLU A 771 -65.75 112.76 21.72
N LEU A 772 -66.21 112.25 22.87
CA LEU A 772 -67.47 112.69 23.47
C LEU A 772 -67.45 114.15 23.94
N GLU A 773 -66.31 114.67 24.41
CA GLU A 773 -66.17 116.09 24.77
C GLU A 773 -66.26 117.01 23.53
N ASN A 774 -65.66 116.60 22.41
CA ASN A 774 -65.79 117.31 21.13
C ASN A 774 -67.23 117.23 20.56
N ASP A 775 -67.87 116.06 20.65
CA ASP A 775 -69.27 115.90 20.24
C ASP A 775 -70.20 116.75 21.11
N ALA A 776 -70.03 116.74 22.43
CA ALA A 776 -70.80 117.58 23.35
C ALA A 776 -70.60 119.08 23.06
N ALA A 777 -69.37 119.53 22.82
CA ALA A 777 -69.07 120.91 22.43
C ALA A 777 -69.70 121.29 21.06
N THR A 778 -69.72 120.36 20.11
CA THR A 778 -70.34 120.55 18.79
C THR A 778 -71.86 120.63 18.90
N LEU A 779 -72.49 119.71 19.65
CA LEU A 779 -73.92 119.75 19.94
C LEU A 779 -74.32 121.01 20.70
N GLN A 780 -73.49 121.49 21.64
CA GLN A 780 -73.75 122.71 22.39
C GLN A 780 -73.61 123.97 21.51
N THR A 781 -72.64 124.00 20.59
CA THR A 781 -72.52 125.07 19.58
C THR A 781 -73.74 125.09 18.65
N ASN A 782 -74.25 123.92 18.25
CA ASN A 782 -75.50 123.80 17.50
C ASN A 782 -76.72 124.28 18.33
N LEU A 783 -76.74 123.98 19.64
CA LEU A 783 -77.78 124.45 20.55
C LEU A 783 -77.85 125.98 20.61
N ASP A 784 -76.70 126.66 20.71
CA ASP A 784 -76.59 128.12 20.73
C ASP A 784 -77.02 128.77 19.39
N PHE A 785 -76.83 128.08 18.27
CA PHE A 785 -77.39 128.49 16.99
C PHE A 785 -78.92 128.38 16.99
N PHE A 786 -79.47 127.23 17.42
CA PHE A 786 -80.92 127.03 17.49
C PHE A 786 -81.62 127.86 18.58
N ALA A 787 -80.89 128.34 19.59
CA ALA A 787 -81.39 129.21 20.67
C ALA A 787 -82.09 130.48 20.16
N ARG A 788 -81.74 130.95 18.95
CA ARG A 788 -82.31 132.15 18.32
C ARG A 788 -83.55 131.87 17.46
N SER A 789 -83.86 130.61 17.14
CA SER A 789 -85.00 130.22 16.29
C SER A 789 -86.25 129.90 17.11
N LYS A 790 -87.39 130.51 16.77
CA LYS A 790 -88.66 130.38 17.52
C LYS A 790 -89.38 129.02 17.36
N ASN A 791 -89.02 128.21 16.37
CA ASN A 791 -89.71 126.95 16.05
C ASN A 791 -88.90 125.69 16.41
N ALA A 792 -87.73 125.82 17.07
CA ALA A 792 -86.75 124.75 17.19
C ALA A 792 -86.80 123.95 18.51
N ASN A 793 -87.88 124.03 19.29
CA ASN A 793 -87.90 123.55 20.69
C ASN A 793 -87.59 122.04 20.85
N GLN A 794 -88.21 121.17 20.04
CA GLN A 794 -87.97 119.71 20.12
C GLN A 794 -86.51 119.34 19.83
N LEU A 795 -85.89 119.96 18.82
CA LEU A 795 -84.47 119.76 18.51
C LEU A 795 -83.55 120.23 19.65
N ARG A 796 -83.90 121.33 20.34
CA ARG A 796 -83.13 121.78 21.52
C ARG A 796 -83.24 120.78 22.66
N GLU A 797 -84.42 120.23 22.91
CA GLU A 797 -84.67 119.25 23.97
C GLU A 797 -83.93 117.93 23.67
N GLU A 798 -83.95 117.46 22.42
CA GLU A 798 -83.16 116.31 21.95
C GLU A 798 -81.65 116.55 22.10
N TYR A 799 -81.13 117.70 21.64
CA TYR A 799 -79.71 118.04 21.80
C TYR A 799 -79.31 118.21 23.26
N GLN A 800 -80.15 118.80 24.12
CA GLN A 800 -79.90 118.89 25.56
C GLN A 800 -79.87 117.49 26.21
N GLY A 801 -80.79 116.60 25.83
CA GLY A 801 -80.78 115.21 26.26
C GLY A 801 -79.48 114.50 25.87
N ARG A 802 -79.06 114.62 24.60
CA ARG A 802 -77.81 114.02 24.09
C ARG A 802 -76.54 114.62 24.69
N ILE A 803 -76.53 115.93 25.00
CA ILE A 803 -75.42 116.57 25.74
C ILE A 803 -75.37 116.04 27.18
N ALA A 804 -76.51 115.92 27.86
CA ALA A 804 -76.56 115.39 29.23
C ALA A 804 -76.17 113.90 29.30
N GLU A 805 -76.63 113.10 28.34
CA GLU A 805 -76.23 111.69 28.19
C GLU A 805 -74.73 111.55 27.88
N GLY A 806 -74.21 112.37 26.95
CA GLY A 806 -72.78 112.46 26.64
C GLY A 806 -71.93 112.86 27.86
N GLN A 807 -72.35 113.88 28.61
CA GLN A 807 -71.70 114.28 29.86
C GLN A 807 -71.72 113.16 30.90
N LYS A 808 -72.85 112.47 31.08
CA LYS A 808 -72.96 111.30 31.98
C LYS A 808 -72.01 110.16 31.54
N ARG A 809 -71.88 109.89 30.23
CA ARG A 809 -70.93 108.91 29.69
C ARG A 809 -69.48 109.35 29.90
N ILE A 810 -69.16 110.63 29.68
CA ILE A 810 -67.83 111.21 29.98
C ILE A 810 -67.47 111.05 31.47
N GLU A 811 -68.41 111.27 32.38
CA GLU A 811 -68.19 111.04 33.81
C GLU A 811 -67.93 109.56 34.14
N ALA A 812 -68.67 108.62 33.53
CA ALA A 812 -68.44 107.19 33.68
C ALA A 812 -67.04 106.79 33.17
N LEU A 813 -66.64 107.27 31.99
CA LEU A 813 -65.31 107.03 31.43
C LEU A 813 -64.21 107.66 32.27
N LYS A 814 -64.43 108.83 32.86
CA LYS A 814 -63.48 109.48 33.79
C LYS A 814 -63.34 108.69 35.11
N LYS A 815 -64.41 108.03 35.59
CA LYS A 815 -64.34 107.07 36.71
C LYS A 815 -63.48 105.86 36.34
N GLN A 816 -63.70 105.26 35.17
CA GLN A 816 -62.89 104.14 34.65
C GLN A 816 -61.42 104.53 34.42
N LEU A 817 -61.16 105.70 33.84
CA LEU A 817 -59.81 106.25 33.65
C LEU A 817 -59.07 106.44 34.99
N LYS A 818 -59.80 106.84 36.05
CA LYS A 818 -59.26 106.91 37.41
C LYS A 818 -58.90 105.51 37.95
N MET A 819 -59.71 104.49 37.67
CA MET A 819 -59.49 103.10 38.09
C MET A 819 -58.29 102.42 37.41
N ILE A 820 -57.87 102.86 36.20
CA ILE A 820 -56.57 102.40 35.62
C ILE A 820 -55.38 103.00 36.38
N ARG A 821 -55.52 104.25 36.86
CA ARG A 821 -54.42 105.04 37.47
C ARG A 821 -54.21 104.77 38.96
N SER A 822 -55.19 104.16 39.63
CA SER A 822 -55.08 103.53 40.95
C SER A 822 -54.72 102.05 40.79
#